data_AF-A0A2V2SAT1-F1
#
_entry.id   AF-A0A2V2SAT1-F1
#
_cell.length_a   1.000
_cell.length_b   1.000
_cell.length_c   1.000
_cell.angle_alpha   90.00
_cell.angle_beta   90.00
_cell.angle_gamma   90.00
#
_symmetry.space_group_name_H-M   'P 1'
#
loop_
_entity.id
_entity.type
_entity.pdbx_description
1 polymer ?
#
loop_
_entity_poly.entity_id
_entity_poly.type
_entity_poly.pdbx_seq_one_letter_code
_entity_poly.pdbx_strand_id
1 'polypeptide(L)'
;MQTRSCRSLAVLTTLAGFIGGATTTYAQFPPKGDDITQSLAQFRIVVNPTFQPMMAGNPYYNPATKHLTSPVLYDQNTTIGRSDVLHDGASADVGGVPVGTAGTIVSESMLTVLPGGLGPAGTREVHTEIRSMNMTDISAPGVAVRAGTDAPAQPGSFGEVESWSGATGTPAMDFPAHSFFDIFCEVDLPSGGGFPGATMYNDMPLLIQNTNLTSFPPQVVYIHGMSTAVPIKFRTANPPNWNAGDTFGILMLAGHGVFSNDQATATADLENALNATPEAPVEPQYAGWAPGLTMASASMIFGGQGDDLTYSLGMFRLAVNPAFQSLMSGYPGWNASTRRLTSPLLFDSTTKIGRSGPLQEGSAADTGGVPVGSANTIVANNNLTLFPPNFSGPNGTREVHTEVRKLNMTGGGAAVRAGTAATGSPGSYGEVESLSGNSGDPYWDFPAKSFFDLWVQVDVPNLGGQPLVTLVNTNPMIVQDSNLTNFPPKVIYTHGNSTAVPVAFKTSNLPAWHAGDIFGVLLLAGHGINFTNNTTDVAQFQQAIAQMSELPVAPQYITWAPNLTIPLQISTVNLNKTGGLVQITGYATPGLPLFLQQTPSLVSPTTWQIVGSAQSNNTNGFFSTTANLSPTAPAMFYRMVDPTR
;
A
#
# COMPACT_ATOMS: atom_id res chain seq x y z
N MET A 1 -12.23 86.48 -5.80
CA MET A 1 -11.55 87.14 -6.93
C MET A 1 -10.26 86.36 -7.19
N GLN A 2 -10.09 85.85 -8.42
CA GLN A 2 -8.86 85.34 -9.04
C GLN A 2 -8.13 84.08 -8.51
N THR A 3 -8.30 83.02 -9.31
CA THR A 3 -7.31 82.06 -9.85
C THR A 3 -5.82 82.21 -9.50
N ARG A 4 -5.14 81.06 -9.28
CA ARG A 4 -3.96 80.60 -10.06
C ARG A 4 -3.54 79.16 -9.73
N SER A 5 -3.10 78.47 -10.79
CA SER A 5 -2.67 77.06 -10.84
C SER A 5 -1.18 76.90 -10.52
N CYS A 6 -0.72 75.71 -10.09
CA CYS A 6 0.47 75.07 -10.69
C CYS A 6 0.66 73.59 -10.28
N ARG A 7 0.52 72.72 -11.29
CA ARG A 7 1.22 71.45 -11.60
C ARG A 7 1.98 70.72 -10.47
N SER A 8 1.50 69.51 -10.14
CA SER A 8 2.28 68.47 -9.45
C SER A 8 3.04 67.61 -10.47
N LEU A 9 4.36 67.53 -10.28
CA LEU A 9 5.31 66.71 -11.01
C LEU A 9 5.31 65.28 -10.43
N ALA A 10 5.15 64.28 -11.28
CA ALA A 10 5.23 62.87 -10.91
C ALA A 10 6.67 62.49 -10.56
N VAL A 11 6.86 61.84 -9.41
CA VAL A 11 8.07 61.07 -9.10
C VAL A 11 7.66 59.61 -8.93
N LEU A 12 8.08 58.82 -9.92
CA LEU A 12 8.00 57.37 -9.98
C LEU A 12 8.94 56.80 -8.90
N THR A 13 8.39 56.11 -7.91
CA THR A 13 9.17 55.27 -6.99
C THR A 13 8.74 53.83 -7.20
N THR A 14 9.64 53.04 -7.78
CA THR A 14 9.51 51.60 -8.03
C THR A 14 9.46 50.85 -6.70
N LEU A 15 8.27 50.36 -6.33
CA LEU A 15 8.10 49.34 -5.29
C LEU A 15 8.26 47.98 -5.96
N ALA A 16 9.45 47.38 -5.84
CA ALA A 16 9.65 45.98 -6.17
C ALA A 16 8.92 45.15 -5.11
N GLY A 17 7.69 44.73 -5.42
CA GLY A 17 6.96 43.77 -4.61
C GLY A 17 7.62 42.40 -4.71
N PHE A 18 8.09 41.88 -3.58
CA PHE A 18 8.30 40.45 -3.41
C PHE A 18 6.96 39.74 -3.62
N ILE A 19 6.85 39.00 -4.72
CA ILE A 19 5.72 38.09 -4.96
C ILE A 19 5.99 36.89 -4.06
N GLY A 20 5.32 36.82 -2.91
CA GLY A 20 5.12 35.56 -2.21
C GLY A 20 4.36 34.62 -3.14
N GLY A 21 4.96 33.48 -3.48
CA GLY A 21 4.31 32.48 -4.30
C GLY A 21 3.05 31.98 -3.61
N ALA A 22 1.88 32.18 -4.23
CA ALA A 22 0.67 31.49 -3.83
C ALA A 22 0.89 29.99 -4.09
N THR A 23 0.86 29.17 -3.04
CA THR A 23 0.87 27.71 -3.16
C THR A 23 -0.44 27.27 -3.80
N THR A 24 -0.38 26.79 -5.05
CA THR A 24 -1.52 26.18 -5.73
C THR A 24 -1.82 24.84 -5.08
N THR A 25 -2.96 24.74 -4.38
CA THR A 25 -3.47 23.44 -3.90
C THR A 25 -3.95 22.63 -5.10
N TYR A 26 -3.36 21.46 -5.33
CA TYR A 26 -3.79 20.58 -6.43
C TYR A 26 -4.94 19.68 -5.97
N ALA A 27 -6.01 19.61 -6.79
CA ALA A 27 -7.14 18.70 -6.59
C ALA A 27 -6.88 17.28 -7.13
N GLN A 28 -5.72 17.07 -7.74
CA GLN A 28 -5.23 15.83 -8.35
C GLN A 28 -3.74 15.72 -8.04
N PHE A 29 -3.12 14.55 -8.17
CA PHE A 29 -1.68 14.41 -8.05
C PHE A 29 -0.98 15.27 -9.12
N PRO A 30 -0.15 16.23 -8.71
CA PRO A 30 0.57 17.08 -9.63
C PRO A 30 1.66 16.30 -10.37
N PRO A 31 2.17 16.82 -11.50
CA PRO A 31 3.37 16.29 -12.13
C PRO A 31 4.57 16.31 -11.19
N LYS A 32 5.60 15.56 -11.59
CA LYS A 32 6.91 15.51 -10.94
C LYS A 32 7.40 16.90 -10.58
N GLY A 33 7.89 17.06 -9.35
CA GLY A 33 8.41 18.33 -8.88
C GLY A 33 8.83 18.29 -7.41
N ASP A 34 9.18 19.46 -6.88
CA ASP A 34 9.50 19.63 -5.48
C ASP A 34 8.38 20.41 -4.80
N ASP A 35 7.91 19.90 -3.67
CA ASP A 35 7.07 20.63 -2.71
C ASP A 35 7.97 21.29 -1.67
N ILE A 36 7.98 22.62 -1.66
CA ILE A 36 8.65 23.40 -0.62
C ILE A 36 7.60 23.77 0.41
N THR A 37 7.82 23.34 1.65
CA THR A 37 6.82 23.44 2.71
C THR A 37 7.46 23.82 4.05
N GLN A 38 6.65 24.38 4.94
CA GLN A 38 7.04 24.59 6.32
C GLN A 38 6.81 23.30 7.09
N SER A 39 7.76 22.94 7.96
CA SER A 39 7.67 21.74 8.78
C SER A 39 7.91 22.02 10.25
N LEU A 40 7.23 21.25 11.10
CA LEU A 40 7.47 21.20 12.54
C LEU A 40 7.79 19.76 12.96
N ALA A 41 8.61 19.59 14.00
CA ALA A 41 8.77 18.28 14.64
C ALA A 41 8.92 18.37 16.15
N GLN A 42 8.55 17.29 16.82
CA GLN A 42 8.86 17.06 18.22
C GLN A 42 9.04 15.56 18.45
N PHE A 43 10.00 15.19 19.29
CA PHE A 43 10.28 13.80 19.62
C PHE A 43 10.49 13.56 21.11
N ARG A 44 10.30 12.31 21.53
CA ARG A 44 10.62 11.81 22.87
C ARG A 44 11.54 10.61 22.79
N ILE A 45 12.59 10.63 23.61
CA ILE A 45 13.57 9.55 23.74
C ILE A 45 13.59 9.06 25.18
N VAL A 46 13.53 7.75 25.39
CA VAL A 46 13.94 7.16 26.67
C VAL A 46 15.45 6.97 26.64
N VAL A 47 16.13 7.60 27.59
CA VAL A 47 17.60 7.60 27.65
C VAL A 47 18.10 6.28 28.25
N ASN A 48 19.10 5.66 27.61
CA ASN A 48 19.76 4.46 28.10
C ASN A 48 20.28 4.69 29.54
N PRO A 49 20.03 3.77 30.50
CA PRO A 49 20.48 3.87 31.89
C PRO A 49 21.94 4.28 32.08
N THR A 50 22.83 3.86 31.19
CA THR A 50 24.26 4.20 31.23
C THR A 50 24.50 5.72 31.09
N PHE A 51 23.67 6.41 30.30
CA PHE A 51 23.83 7.84 30.01
C PHE A 51 22.92 8.73 30.87
N GLN A 52 21.92 8.17 31.57
CA GLN A 52 21.01 8.93 32.44
C GLN A 52 21.74 9.84 33.47
N PRO A 53 22.84 9.41 34.13
CA PRO A 53 23.56 10.29 35.05
C PRO A 53 24.14 11.54 34.37
N MET A 54 24.56 11.44 33.11
CA MET A 54 25.11 12.57 32.35
C MET A 54 24.03 13.58 31.96
N MET A 55 22.77 13.12 31.84
CA MET A 55 21.63 13.98 31.51
C MET A 55 21.10 14.77 32.71
N ALA A 56 21.62 14.53 33.91
CA ALA A 56 21.24 15.29 35.09
C ALA A 56 21.51 16.79 34.89
N GLY A 57 20.46 17.61 35.04
CA GLY A 57 20.52 19.06 34.80
C GLY A 57 20.35 19.48 33.34
N ASN A 58 20.13 18.56 32.41
CA ASN A 58 19.70 18.91 31.06
C ASN A 58 18.22 19.37 31.10
N PRO A 59 17.88 20.55 30.55
CA PRO A 59 16.53 21.12 30.64
C PRO A 59 15.46 20.29 29.90
N TYR A 60 15.86 19.49 28.92
CA TYR A 60 14.97 18.64 28.13
C TYR A 60 14.76 17.25 28.75
N TYR A 61 15.52 16.91 29.79
CA TYR A 61 15.49 15.59 30.41
C TYR A 61 14.69 15.59 31.72
N ASN A 62 13.72 14.68 31.81
CA ASN A 62 12.96 14.43 33.02
C ASN A 62 13.56 13.22 33.78
N PRO A 63 14.19 13.43 34.95
CA PRO A 63 14.84 12.34 35.69
C PRO A 63 13.86 11.37 36.36
N ALA A 64 12.57 11.72 36.48
CA ALA A 64 11.55 10.82 37.03
C ALA A 64 11.05 9.84 35.98
N THR A 65 10.72 10.34 34.79
CA THR A 65 10.22 9.50 33.68
C THR A 65 11.34 8.93 32.82
N LYS A 66 12.57 9.44 32.95
CA LYS A 66 13.74 9.10 32.11
C LYS A 66 13.61 9.50 30.63
N HIS A 67 12.64 10.36 30.32
CA HIS A 67 12.41 10.86 28.98
C HIS A 67 13.21 12.14 28.73
N LEU A 68 13.82 12.23 27.54
CA LEU A 68 14.24 13.46 26.92
C LEU A 68 13.20 13.87 25.89
N THR A 69 12.65 15.08 26.03
CA THR A 69 11.64 15.63 25.09
C THR A 69 12.22 16.84 24.38
N SER A 70 12.23 16.82 23.06
CA SER A 70 12.71 17.96 22.30
C SER A 70 11.78 19.17 22.48
N PRO A 71 12.28 20.41 22.29
CA PRO A 71 11.40 21.52 21.96
C PRO A 71 10.71 21.26 20.61
N VAL A 72 9.74 22.10 20.25
CA VAL A 72 9.19 22.10 18.89
C VAL A 72 10.24 22.67 17.95
N LEU A 73 10.65 21.86 16.98
CA LEU A 73 11.62 22.20 15.96
C LEU A 73 10.88 22.71 14.73
N TYR A 74 11.51 23.61 13.98
CA TYR A 74 10.94 24.25 12.81
C TYR A 74 11.93 24.27 11.64
N ASP A 75 11.43 24.00 10.46
CA ASP A 75 12.10 24.23 9.18
C ASP A 75 11.16 25.02 8.27
N GLN A 76 11.66 26.11 7.68
CA GLN A 76 10.87 26.94 6.78
C GLN A 76 10.81 26.37 5.36
N ASN A 77 11.79 25.55 4.96
CA ASN A 77 12.01 25.17 3.56
C ASN A 77 12.27 23.67 3.41
N THR A 78 11.54 22.83 4.14
CA THR A 78 11.59 21.39 3.90
C THR A 78 11.21 21.13 2.45
N THR A 79 12.04 20.36 1.75
CA THR A 79 11.83 20.04 0.34
C THR A 79 11.47 18.57 0.22
N ILE A 80 10.29 18.31 -0.32
CA ILE A 80 9.80 16.95 -0.59
C ILE A 80 9.75 16.78 -2.11
N GLY A 81 10.57 15.89 -2.64
CA GLY A 81 10.48 15.51 -4.05
C GLY A 81 9.30 14.57 -4.26
N ARG A 82 8.62 14.69 -5.40
CA ARG A 82 7.60 13.74 -5.87
C ARG A 82 7.86 13.31 -7.31
N SER A 83 7.45 12.10 -7.68
CA SER A 83 7.47 11.59 -9.06
C SER A 83 6.32 12.16 -9.91
N ASP A 84 6.30 11.81 -11.19
CA ASP A 84 5.05 11.84 -11.96
C ASP A 84 4.10 10.77 -11.41
N VAL A 85 2.80 10.96 -11.64
CA VAL A 85 1.78 9.97 -11.29
C VAL A 85 2.06 8.66 -12.01
N LEU A 86 2.02 7.58 -11.25
CA LEU A 86 2.10 6.22 -11.76
C LEU A 86 0.94 5.39 -11.17
N HIS A 87 0.91 4.10 -11.50
CA HIS A 87 -0.09 3.18 -10.98
C HIS A 87 0.61 2.06 -10.21
N ASP A 88 0.05 1.70 -9.06
CA ASP A 88 0.54 0.59 -8.24
C ASP A 88 0.64 -0.68 -9.10
N GLY A 89 1.80 -1.32 -9.05
CA GLY A 89 2.16 -2.52 -9.81
C GLY A 89 2.65 -2.24 -11.24
N ALA A 90 2.76 -0.98 -11.66
CA ALA A 90 3.32 -0.64 -12.97
C ALA A 90 4.83 -0.94 -13.02
N SER A 91 5.39 -1.18 -14.21
CA SER A 91 6.84 -1.40 -14.34
C SER A 91 7.70 -0.23 -13.84
N ALA A 92 7.14 0.97 -13.85
CA ALA A 92 7.79 2.18 -13.37
C ALA A 92 7.80 2.26 -11.84
N ASP A 93 6.73 1.80 -11.19
CA ASP A 93 6.65 1.60 -9.74
C ASP A 93 7.75 0.63 -9.28
N VAL A 94 7.72 -0.59 -9.83
CA VAL A 94 8.68 -1.66 -9.50
C VAL A 94 10.13 -1.32 -9.84
N GLY A 95 10.35 -0.80 -11.05
CA GLY A 95 11.69 -0.49 -11.57
C GLY A 95 12.25 0.85 -11.09
N GLY A 96 11.41 1.66 -10.46
CA GLY A 96 11.71 2.98 -9.95
C GLY A 96 11.44 4.13 -10.93
N VAL A 97 10.98 5.25 -10.35
CA VAL A 97 10.68 6.51 -11.03
C VAL A 97 11.55 7.64 -10.53
N PRO A 98 11.90 8.61 -11.39
CA PRO A 98 12.64 9.78 -10.95
C PRO A 98 11.74 10.70 -10.11
N VAL A 99 12.17 11.02 -8.90
CA VAL A 99 11.49 11.88 -7.93
C VAL A 99 12.16 13.25 -7.87
N GLY A 100 11.35 14.31 -7.78
CA GLY A 100 11.81 15.68 -7.57
C GLY A 100 12.75 16.24 -8.65
N THR A 101 13.23 17.46 -8.47
CA THR A 101 14.18 18.05 -9.43
C THR A 101 15.54 17.34 -9.42
N ALA A 102 15.89 16.67 -8.31
CA ALA A 102 17.08 15.85 -8.17
C ALA A 102 17.09 14.64 -9.11
N GLY A 103 15.91 14.09 -9.43
CA GLY A 103 15.78 12.92 -10.30
C GLY A 103 16.27 11.62 -9.65
N THR A 104 16.26 11.54 -8.33
CA THR A 104 16.53 10.30 -7.58
C THR A 104 15.56 9.22 -8.07
N ILE A 105 16.07 8.05 -8.45
CA ILE A 105 15.22 6.92 -8.83
C ILE A 105 14.75 6.24 -7.56
N VAL A 106 13.46 6.35 -7.26
CA VAL A 106 12.83 5.69 -6.12
C VAL A 106 12.00 4.54 -6.65
N SER A 107 12.31 3.32 -6.23
CA SER A 107 11.56 2.10 -6.55
C SER A 107 10.91 1.53 -5.30
N GLU A 108 9.93 0.67 -5.50
CA GLU A 108 9.24 -0.06 -4.43
C GLU A 108 10.21 -0.76 -3.45
N SER A 109 11.30 -1.35 -3.96
CA SER A 109 12.33 -1.99 -3.13
C SER A 109 13.12 -1.04 -2.21
N MET A 110 13.02 0.27 -2.41
CA MET A 110 13.64 1.30 -1.55
C MET A 110 12.71 1.75 -0.43
N LEU A 111 11.42 1.40 -0.49
CA LEU A 111 10.45 1.58 0.58
C LEU A 111 10.68 0.41 1.55
N THR A 112 11.53 0.66 2.54
CA THR A 112 11.99 -0.35 3.51
C THR A 112 10.91 -0.79 4.49
N VAL A 113 9.97 0.11 4.81
CA VAL A 113 8.78 -0.17 5.60
C VAL A 113 7.54 0.43 4.95
N LEU A 114 6.78 -0.42 4.27
CA LEU A 114 5.46 -0.01 3.79
C LEU A 114 4.45 -0.14 4.94
N PRO A 115 3.64 0.87 5.24
CA PRO A 115 2.45 0.67 6.04
C PRO A 115 1.40 -0.03 5.19
N GLY A 116 0.61 -0.87 5.84
CA GLY A 116 -0.50 -1.51 5.18
C GLY A 116 -1.65 -0.57 4.85
N GLY A 117 -2.46 -0.98 3.87
CA GLY A 117 -3.66 -0.25 3.45
C GLY A 117 -3.43 0.69 2.26
N LEU A 118 -2.27 0.60 1.60
CA LEU A 118 -2.10 1.13 0.25
C LEU A 118 -3.03 0.35 -0.70
N GLY A 119 -3.57 1.06 -1.69
CA GLY A 119 -4.71 0.65 -2.48
C GLY A 119 -4.52 -0.68 -3.22
N PRO A 120 -5.59 -1.27 -3.78
CA PRO A 120 -5.43 -2.42 -4.66
C PRO A 120 -4.70 -2.02 -5.94
N ALA A 121 -3.80 -2.88 -6.43
CA ALA A 121 -3.13 -2.80 -7.74
C ALA A 121 -3.91 -2.01 -8.81
N GLY A 122 -3.27 -0.98 -9.36
CA GLY A 122 -3.87 -0.05 -10.32
C GLY A 122 -4.48 1.21 -9.71
N THR A 123 -4.32 1.45 -8.40
CA THR A 123 -4.52 2.78 -7.81
C THR A 123 -3.45 3.76 -8.30
N ARG A 124 -3.72 5.06 -8.17
CA ARG A 124 -2.83 6.12 -8.66
C ARG A 124 -1.98 6.58 -7.51
N GLU A 125 -0.66 6.54 -7.70
CA GLU A 125 0.32 6.84 -6.67
C GLU A 125 1.38 7.85 -7.15
N VAL A 126 2.16 8.37 -6.20
CA VAL A 126 3.42 9.06 -6.45
C VAL A 126 4.47 8.63 -5.44
N HIS A 127 5.69 8.37 -5.92
CA HIS A 127 6.84 8.13 -5.05
C HIS A 127 7.38 9.47 -4.56
N THR A 128 7.87 9.49 -3.33
CA THR A 128 8.34 10.70 -2.65
C THR A 128 9.70 10.51 -1.96
N GLU A 129 10.41 11.60 -1.77
CA GLU A 129 11.68 11.67 -1.06
C GLU A 129 11.70 12.92 -0.17
N ILE A 130 12.09 12.79 1.10
CA ILE A 130 12.54 13.94 1.89
C ILE A 130 13.91 14.36 1.36
N ARG A 131 13.91 15.32 0.44
CA ARG A 131 15.10 15.75 -0.28
C ARG A 131 16.03 16.57 0.60
N SER A 132 15.46 17.49 1.37
CA SER A 132 16.20 18.30 2.36
C SER A 132 15.27 18.65 3.50
N MET A 133 15.77 18.52 4.73
CA MET A 133 15.04 18.84 5.94
C MET A 133 16.05 19.21 7.01
N ASN A 134 15.92 20.40 7.57
CA ASN A 134 16.78 20.89 8.65
C ASN A 134 15.93 21.62 9.69
N MET A 135 15.35 20.85 10.59
CA MET A 135 14.50 21.38 11.65
C MET A 135 15.36 21.78 12.83
N THR A 136 15.19 23.02 13.29
CA THR A 136 15.94 23.57 14.43
C THR A 136 14.99 24.18 15.45
N ASP A 137 15.40 24.20 16.72
CA ASP A 137 14.61 24.84 17.77
C ASP A 137 14.43 26.33 17.49
N ILE A 138 13.16 26.76 17.46
CA ILE A 138 12.73 28.13 17.19
C ILE A 138 13.07 29.10 18.34
N SER A 139 13.32 28.56 19.53
CA SER A 139 13.47 29.30 20.79
C SER A 139 14.92 29.39 21.30
N ALA A 140 15.79 28.43 20.96
CA ALA A 140 17.23 28.50 21.21
C ALA A 140 18.02 27.53 20.31
N PRO A 141 19.16 27.93 19.71
CA PRO A 141 19.96 27.02 18.91
C PRO A 141 20.54 25.88 19.76
N GLY A 142 20.35 24.63 19.32
CA GLY A 142 21.04 23.49 19.94
C GLY A 142 20.49 22.11 19.58
N VAL A 143 19.16 21.96 19.53
CA VAL A 143 18.53 20.70 19.08
C VAL A 143 18.20 20.83 17.60
N ALA A 144 18.55 19.82 16.81
CA ALA A 144 18.19 19.77 15.39
C ALA A 144 17.84 18.35 14.93
N VAL A 145 17.00 18.25 13.90
CA VAL A 145 16.71 17.01 13.16
C VAL A 145 16.97 17.27 11.69
N ARG A 146 17.83 16.45 11.09
CA ARG A 146 18.27 16.60 9.70
C ARG A 146 18.01 15.33 8.90
N ALA A 147 17.54 15.47 7.66
CA ALA A 147 17.37 14.36 6.70
C ALA A 147 17.71 14.79 5.27
N GLY A 148 17.83 13.81 4.37
CA GLY A 148 18.18 14.06 2.96
C GLY A 148 19.54 14.73 2.81
N THR A 149 19.64 15.80 2.00
CA THR A 149 20.91 16.52 1.79
C THR A 149 21.50 17.14 3.04
N ASP A 150 20.69 17.41 4.06
CA ASP A 150 21.16 17.99 5.32
C ASP A 150 21.69 16.94 6.30
N ALA A 151 21.53 15.65 5.97
CA ALA A 151 22.13 14.50 6.65
C ALA A 151 22.71 13.50 5.63
N PRO A 152 23.76 13.88 4.87
CA PRO A 152 24.22 13.15 3.69
C PRO A 152 24.84 11.77 3.98
N ALA A 153 25.05 11.45 5.26
CA ALA A 153 25.53 10.15 5.72
C ALA A 153 24.39 9.27 6.27
N GLN A 154 23.14 9.64 6.03
CA GLN A 154 21.97 8.77 6.17
C GLN A 154 21.60 8.13 4.84
N PRO A 155 20.92 6.97 4.86
CA PRO A 155 20.12 6.51 3.73
C PRO A 155 19.10 7.58 3.29
N GLY A 156 18.62 7.47 2.05
CA GLY A 156 17.52 8.31 1.58
C GLY A 156 16.25 8.03 2.38
N SER A 157 15.48 9.08 2.66
CA SER A 157 14.17 8.96 3.32
C SER A 157 13.09 8.97 2.25
N PHE A 158 12.62 7.79 1.88
CA PHE A 158 11.68 7.58 0.80
C PHE A 158 10.28 7.29 1.33
N GLY A 159 9.28 7.49 0.49
CA GLY A 159 7.90 7.29 0.85
C GLY A 159 7.01 7.30 -0.37
N GLU A 160 5.71 7.28 -0.14
CA GLU A 160 4.71 7.21 -1.18
C GLU A 160 3.45 7.96 -0.77
N VAL A 161 2.67 8.33 -1.78
CA VAL A 161 1.29 8.79 -1.63
C VAL A 161 0.41 8.01 -2.60
N GLU A 162 -0.58 7.32 -2.05
CA GLU A 162 -1.49 6.46 -2.79
C GLU A 162 -2.94 6.91 -2.64
N SER A 163 -3.67 6.92 -3.74
CA SER A 163 -5.06 7.36 -3.77
C SER A 163 -6.03 6.33 -3.19
N TRP A 164 -7.00 6.79 -2.39
CA TRP A 164 -8.13 5.95 -1.95
C TRP A 164 -9.16 5.68 -3.05
N SER A 165 -9.00 6.21 -4.27
CA SER A 165 -10.02 6.14 -5.34
C SER A 165 -10.30 4.74 -5.90
N GLY A 166 -9.51 3.75 -5.51
CA GLY A 166 -9.51 2.41 -6.10
C GLY A 166 -8.94 2.39 -7.52
N ALA A 167 -8.85 1.19 -8.10
CA ALA A 167 -8.14 0.90 -9.36
C ALA A 167 -8.73 1.53 -10.64
N THR A 168 -9.63 2.51 -10.51
CA THR A 168 -10.22 3.22 -11.65
C THR A 168 -9.28 4.24 -12.28
N GLY A 169 -8.16 4.57 -11.62
CA GLY A 169 -7.13 5.48 -12.12
C GLY A 169 -7.65 6.88 -12.44
N THR A 170 -8.72 7.35 -11.79
CA THR A 170 -9.35 8.63 -12.13
C THR A 170 -8.68 9.80 -11.39
N PRO A 171 -8.02 10.76 -12.09
CA PRO A 171 -7.31 11.87 -11.45
C PRO A 171 -8.16 12.71 -10.49
N ALA A 172 -9.45 12.87 -10.78
CA ALA A 172 -10.38 13.66 -9.95
C ALA A 172 -10.64 13.05 -8.56
N MET A 173 -10.15 11.83 -8.31
CA MET A 173 -10.37 11.08 -7.08
C MET A 173 -9.06 10.84 -6.32
N ASP A 174 -7.94 11.43 -6.73
CA ASP A 174 -6.62 11.26 -6.10
C ASP A 174 -6.60 11.59 -4.60
N PHE A 175 -7.56 12.40 -4.14
CA PHE A 175 -7.72 12.75 -2.73
C PHE A 175 -9.11 12.37 -2.18
N PRO A 176 -9.22 11.94 -0.92
CA PRO A 176 -8.13 11.77 0.04
C PRO A 176 -7.17 10.63 -0.35
N ALA A 177 -5.93 10.72 0.10
CA ALA A 177 -4.86 9.77 -0.14
C ALA A 177 -4.25 9.26 1.17
N HIS A 178 -3.65 8.07 1.11
CA HIS A 178 -2.75 7.56 2.13
C HIS A 178 -1.32 8.03 1.81
N SER A 179 -0.52 8.32 2.83
CA SER A 179 0.89 8.68 2.65
C SER A 179 1.75 8.16 3.78
N PHE A 180 2.99 7.82 3.47
CA PHE A 180 3.98 7.44 4.46
C PHE A 180 5.40 7.83 4.05
N PHE A 181 6.30 7.79 5.03
CA PHE A 181 7.74 7.88 4.82
C PHE A 181 8.48 6.92 5.74
N ASP A 182 9.58 6.37 5.22
CA ASP A 182 10.68 5.80 5.98
C ASP A 182 11.70 6.89 6.27
N ILE A 183 11.68 7.42 7.49
CA ILE A 183 12.58 8.52 7.84
C ILE A 183 13.88 7.99 8.43
N PHE A 184 14.99 8.31 7.74
CA PHE A 184 16.35 8.22 8.24
C PHE A 184 16.87 9.63 8.52
N CYS A 185 17.27 9.88 9.76
CA CYS A 185 17.63 11.21 10.21
C CYS A 185 18.88 11.23 11.10
N GLU A 186 19.50 12.40 11.17
CA GLU A 186 20.43 12.76 12.22
C GLU A 186 19.71 13.64 13.25
N VAL A 187 19.97 13.39 14.52
CA VAL A 187 19.46 14.19 15.65
C VAL A 187 20.64 14.78 16.38
N ASP A 188 20.71 16.10 16.45
CA ASP A 188 21.70 16.83 17.22
C ASP A 188 21.11 17.16 18.59
N LEU A 189 21.82 16.80 19.65
CA LEU A 189 21.54 17.27 21.01
C LEU A 189 22.66 18.19 21.49
N PRO A 190 22.33 19.37 22.04
CA PRO A 190 23.33 20.29 22.54
C PRO A 190 23.95 19.77 23.84
N SER A 191 25.04 20.40 24.25
CA SER A 191 25.56 20.19 25.59
C SER A 191 24.53 20.65 26.65
N GLY A 192 24.46 19.93 27.75
CA GLY A 192 23.48 20.22 28.81
C GLY A 192 23.64 19.29 29.99
N GLY A 193 23.67 19.84 31.20
CA GLY A 193 24.06 19.08 32.39
C GLY A 193 25.52 18.61 32.28
N GLY A 194 25.73 17.30 32.44
CA GLY A 194 27.03 16.64 32.22
C GLY A 194 27.23 16.11 30.80
N PHE A 195 26.24 16.26 29.91
CA PHE A 195 26.31 15.79 28.53
C PHE A 195 27.04 16.82 27.65
N PRO A 196 28.10 16.43 26.90
CA PRO A 196 28.90 17.35 26.11
C PRO A 196 28.27 17.74 24.76
N GLY A 197 27.12 17.16 24.41
CA GLY A 197 26.50 17.28 23.10
C GLY A 197 26.94 16.15 22.16
N ALA A 198 26.07 15.78 21.22
CA ALA A 198 26.37 14.77 20.21
C ALA A 198 25.40 14.84 19.03
N THR A 199 25.85 14.33 17.88
CA THR A 199 25.00 13.92 16.77
C THR A 199 24.71 12.43 16.89
N MET A 200 23.45 12.06 16.75
CA MET A 200 22.98 10.68 16.77
C MET A 200 22.22 10.36 15.49
N TYR A 201 21.96 9.09 15.26
CA TYR A 201 21.22 8.63 14.10
C TYR A 201 20.40 7.38 14.38
N ASN A 202 19.37 7.15 13.56
CA ASN A 202 18.69 5.86 13.47
C ASN A 202 19.25 5.05 12.29
N ASP A 203 19.39 3.74 12.47
CA ASP A 203 19.69 2.79 11.39
C ASP A 203 18.52 1.86 11.05
N MET A 204 17.42 1.97 11.81
CA MET A 204 16.10 1.47 11.42
C MET A 204 15.21 2.68 11.11
N PRO A 205 14.41 2.66 10.03
CA PRO A 205 13.60 3.81 9.63
C PRO A 205 12.54 4.14 10.69
N LEU A 206 12.27 5.43 10.86
CA LEU A 206 11.05 5.86 11.54
C LEU A 206 9.91 5.82 10.53
N LEU A 207 9.09 4.77 10.59
CA LEU A 207 7.85 4.72 9.82
C LEU A 207 6.90 5.79 10.35
N ILE A 208 6.54 6.73 9.49
CA ILE A 208 5.52 7.75 9.76
C ILE A 208 4.45 7.68 8.67
N GLN A 209 3.18 7.82 9.06
CA GLN A 209 2.07 7.70 8.10
C GLN A 209 0.93 8.69 8.38
N ASN A 210 0.16 8.97 7.34
CA ASN A 210 -1.09 9.71 7.41
C ASN A 210 -2.09 9.11 6.42
N THR A 211 -3.29 8.77 6.90
CA THR A 211 -4.31 8.08 6.10
C THR A 211 -5.29 9.02 5.40
N ASN A 212 -5.14 10.34 5.57
CA ASN A 212 -6.09 11.34 5.10
C ASN A 212 -5.38 12.59 4.55
N LEU A 213 -4.43 12.38 3.64
CA LEU A 213 -3.82 13.47 2.89
C LEU A 213 -4.85 14.04 1.89
N THR A 214 -5.07 15.35 1.87
CA THR A 214 -6.11 15.97 1.03
C THR A 214 -5.60 16.87 -0.07
N SER A 215 -4.29 17.14 -0.12
CA SER A 215 -3.67 18.01 -1.12
C SER A 215 -2.15 17.92 -1.13
N PHE A 216 -1.52 18.32 -2.25
CA PHE A 216 -0.13 18.74 -2.31
C PHE A 216 -0.01 20.28 -2.41
N PRO A 217 1.02 20.93 -1.80
CA PRO A 217 1.89 20.36 -0.76
C PRO A 217 1.09 19.83 0.45
N PRO A 218 1.58 18.82 1.17
CA PRO A 218 0.85 18.23 2.29
C PRO A 218 0.51 19.25 3.38
N GLN A 219 -0.66 19.09 4.00
CA GLN A 219 -1.07 19.84 5.19
C GLN A 219 -1.57 18.87 6.26
N VAL A 220 -0.63 18.13 6.85
CA VAL A 220 -0.91 16.99 7.71
C VAL A 220 0.10 16.88 8.84
N VAL A 221 -0.29 16.15 9.88
CA VAL A 221 0.64 15.68 10.91
C VAL A 221 0.86 14.19 10.69
N TYR A 222 2.13 13.82 10.54
CA TYR A 222 2.59 12.44 10.58
C TYR A 222 3.02 12.09 11.99
N ILE A 223 2.64 10.90 12.47
CA ILE A 223 3.05 10.40 13.79
C ILE A 223 3.69 9.03 13.64
N HIS A 224 4.84 8.86 14.28
CA HIS A 224 5.49 7.57 14.50
C HIS A 224 4.77 6.84 15.63
N GLY A 225 4.15 5.69 15.36
CA GLY A 225 3.47 4.92 16.41
C GLY A 225 2.94 3.54 16.02
N MET A 226 3.14 3.08 14.79
CA MET A 226 2.69 1.74 14.35
C MET A 226 3.79 0.68 14.37
N SER A 227 5.02 1.03 14.75
CA SER A 227 6.14 0.12 14.95
C SER A 227 6.61 0.13 16.41
N THR A 228 7.57 -0.72 16.75
CA THR A 228 8.32 -0.58 18.01
C THR A 228 9.20 0.66 18.00
N ALA A 229 9.55 1.12 19.21
CA ALA A 229 10.46 2.25 19.40
C ALA A 229 11.81 2.02 18.69
N VAL A 230 12.36 3.08 18.09
CA VAL A 230 13.56 2.99 17.25
C VAL A 230 14.82 3.39 18.06
N PRO A 231 15.85 2.53 18.15
CA PRO A 231 17.13 2.90 18.75
C PRO A 231 17.79 4.09 18.05
N ILE A 232 18.35 5.00 18.84
CA ILE A 232 19.14 6.12 18.34
C ILE A 232 20.59 6.01 18.85
N LYS A 233 21.54 6.08 17.93
CA LYS A 233 22.94 5.69 18.15
C LYS A 233 23.89 6.86 17.95
N PHE A 234 24.96 6.90 18.73
CA PHE A 234 25.99 7.93 18.57
C PHE A 234 26.70 7.82 17.23
N ARG A 235 26.78 8.93 16.49
CA ARG A 235 27.49 8.98 15.20
C ARG A 235 29.00 8.92 15.36
N THR A 236 29.53 9.57 16.38
CA THR A 236 30.97 9.67 16.64
C THR A 236 31.30 9.24 18.06
N ALA A 237 32.51 8.68 18.23
CA ALA A 237 33.02 8.30 19.55
C ALA A 237 33.44 9.54 20.35
N ASN A 238 33.26 9.48 21.67
CA ASN A 238 33.76 10.49 22.60
C ASN A 238 34.37 9.82 23.84
N PRO A 239 35.59 9.24 23.74
CA PRO A 239 36.22 8.57 24.86
C PRO A 239 36.45 9.51 26.07
N PRO A 240 36.24 9.04 27.32
CA PRO A 240 35.89 7.67 27.70
C PRO A 240 34.37 7.39 27.75
N ASN A 241 33.53 8.32 27.28
CA ASN A 241 32.09 8.31 27.56
C ASN A 241 31.30 7.32 26.69
N TRP A 242 31.61 7.21 25.40
CA TRP A 242 30.96 6.28 24.46
C TRP A 242 31.80 6.04 23.20
N ASN A 243 31.47 4.98 22.48
CA ASN A 243 31.97 4.68 21.14
C ASN A 243 30.92 5.07 20.07
N ALA A 244 31.35 5.17 18.81
CA ALA A 244 30.43 5.30 17.69
C ALA A 244 29.59 4.01 17.56
N GLY A 245 28.28 4.17 17.33
CA GLY A 245 27.31 3.07 17.25
C GLY A 245 26.69 2.68 18.60
N ASP A 246 27.20 3.18 19.73
CA ASP A 246 26.56 2.94 21.03
C ASP A 246 25.15 3.56 21.06
N THR A 247 24.17 2.82 21.59
CA THR A 247 22.77 3.26 21.65
C THR A 247 22.55 4.26 22.79
N PHE A 248 22.34 5.53 22.45
CA PHE A 248 22.06 6.61 23.39
C PHE A 248 20.69 6.43 24.07
N GLY A 249 19.69 6.02 23.30
CA GLY A 249 18.31 5.90 23.75
C GLY A 249 17.42 5.23 22.72
N ILE A 250 16.13 5.17 23.01
CA ILE A 250 15.10 4.67 22.11
C ILE A 250 14.09 5.80 21.86
N LEU A 251 13.82 6.07 20.58
CA LEU A 251 12.85 7.06 20.13
C LEU A 251 11.45 6.44 20.26
N MET A 252 10.69 6.96 21.22
CA MET A 252 9.41 6.41 21.65
C MET A 252 8.23 7.02 20.90
N LEU A 253 8.38 8.26 20.45
CA LEU A 253 7.34 9.02 19.78
C LEU A 253 8.01 10.16 19.01
N ALA A 254 7.64 10.32 17.75
CA ALA A 254 8.03 11.44 16.91
C ALA A 254 6.84 11.90 16.09
N GLY A 255 6.69 13.20 15.96
CA GLY A 255 5.68 13.82 15.10
C GLY A 255 6.33 14.79 14.13
N HIS A 256 5.80 14.83 12.91
CA HIS A 256 6.23 15.74 11.84
C HIS A 256 4.98 16.40 11.23
N GLY A 257 4.81 17.69 11.50
CA GLY A 257 3.77 18.51 10.88
C GLY A 257 4.28 19.17 9.61
N VAL A 258 3.47 19.18 8.56
CA VAL A 258 3.73 19.87 7.29
C VAL A 258 2.59 20.86 7.04
N PHE A 259 2.88 22.13 6.75
CA PHE A 259 1.87 23.19 6.68
C PHE A 259 2.31 24.40 5.81
N SER A 260 1.39 25.34 5.53
CA SER A 260 1.63 26.44 4.57
C SER A 260 1.32 27.86 5.06
N ASN A 261 0.59 28.05 6.16
CA ASN A 261 -0.06 29.34 6.45
C ASN A 261 -0.08 29.78 7.92
N ASP A 262 -0.22 28.89 8.91
CA ASP A 262 -0.23 29.29 10.34
C ASP A 262 0.58 28.32 11.23
N GLN A 263 1.74 28.79 11.70
CA GLN A 263 2.64 28.05 12.57
C GLN A 263 2.06 27.81 13.97
N ALA A 264 1.26 28.74 14.51
CA ALA A 264 0.73 28.57 15.87
C ALA A 264 -0.32 27.47 15.91
N THR A 265 -1.23 27.46 14.93
CA THR A 265 -2.22 26.39 14.75
C THR A 265 -1.52 25.06 14.44
N ALA A 266 -0.56 25.03 13.51
CA ALA A 266 0.18 23.81 13.18
C ALA A 266 0.96 23.23 14.39
N THR A 267 1.49 24.10 15.25
CA THR A 267 2.14 23.69 16.50
C THR A 267 1.13 23.04 17.44
N ALA A 268 -0.02 23.67 17.64
CA ALA A 268 -1.09 23.11 18.47
C ALA A 268 -1.60 21.77 17.93
N ASP A 269 -1.75 21.65 16.60
CA ASP A 269 -2.19 20.41 15.95
C ASP A 269 -1.16 19.28 16.14
N LEU A 270 0.14 19.57 15.97
CA LEU A 270 1.23 18.63 16.23
C LEU A 270 1.23 18.15 17.70
N GLU A 271 1.18 19.09 18.64
CA GLU A 271 1.18 18.75 20.08
C GLU A 271 -0.07 17.98 20.48
N ASN A 272 -1.24 18.33 19.94
CA ASN A 272 -2.49 17.59 20.16
C ASN A 272 -2.38 16.16 19.63
N ALA A 273 -1.84 15.97 18.43
CA ALA A 273 -1.63 14.64 17.85
C ALA A 273 -0.65 13.80 18.68
N LEU A 274 0.46 14.40 19.14
CA LEU A 274 1.44 13.75 20.02
C LEU A 274 0.88 13.40 21.39
N ASN A 275 -0.02 14.21 21.94
CA ASN A 275 -0.68 13.94 23.22
C ASN A 275 -1.77 12.86 23.11
N ALA A 276 -2.41 12.75 21.93
CA ALA A 276 -3.40 11.73 21.66
C ALA A 276 -2.78 10.36 21.32
N THR A 277 -1.51 10.33 20.92
CA THR A 277 -0.82 9.10 20.49
C THR A 277 -0.05 8.47 21.67
N PRO A 278 -0.31 7.19 21.99
CA PRO A 278 0.53 6.44 22.92
C PRO A 278 1.97 6.30 22.41
N GLU A 279 2.92 6.19 23.34
CA GLU A 279 4.31 5.90 22.99
C GLU A 279 4.46 4.49 22.40
N ALA A 280 5.35 4.36 21.43
CA ALA A 280 5.66 3.09 20.78
C ALA A 280 6.14 2.05 21.80
N PRO A 281 5.71 0.79 21.68
CA PRO A 281 6.16 -0.25 22.59
C PRO A 281 7.65 -0.54 22.41
N VAL A 282 8.31 -0.94 23.49
CA VAL A 282 9.75 -1.21 23.52
C VAL A 282 10.05 -2.70 23.54
N GLU A 283 11.15 -3.09 22.91
CA GLU A 283 11.63 -4.47 23.02
C GLU A 283 11.92 -4.85 24.49
N PRO A 284 11.81 -6.14 24.87
CA PRO A 284 12.03 -6.59 26.24
C PRO A 284 13.40 -6.22 26.83
N GLN A 285 14.43 -6.11 25.99
CA GLN A 285 15.77 -5.68 26.41
C GLN A 285 15.81 -4.23 26.94
N TYR A 286 14.82 -3.41 26.58
CA TYR A 286 14.72 -2.01 27.00
C TYR A 286 13.66 -1.78 28.10
N ALA A 287 12.90 -2.81 28.48
CA ALA A 287 11.79 -2.68 29.44
C ALA A 287 12.19 -2.08 30.79
N GLY A 288 13.45 -2.27 31.20
CA GLY A 288 13.99 -1.72 32.46
C GLY A 288 14.53 -0.29 32.37
N TRP A 289 14.48 0.38 31.21
CA TRP A 289 15.15 1.67 31.03
C TRP A 289 14.40 2.84 31.66
N ALA A 290 13.06 2.76 31.71
CA ALA A 290 12.18 3.77 32.29
C ALA A 290 10.94 3.13 32.93
N PRO A 291 10.31 3.80 33.92
CA PRO A 291 9.06 3.33 34.49
C PRO A 291 7.90 3.49 33.50
N GLY A 292 6.99 2.52 33.47
CA GLY A 292 5.73 2.63 32.72
C GLY A 292 5.82 2.36 31.22
N LEU A 293 6.97 1.85 30.72
CA LEU A 293 7.11 1.47 29.33
C LEU A 293 6.19 0.30 28.97
N THR A 294 5.48 0.44 27.85
CA THR A 294 4.74 -0.67 27.24
C THR A 294 5.72 -1.57 26.52
N MET A 295 5.77 -2.84 26.89
CA MET A 295 6.61 -3.81 26.17
C MET A 295 5.94 -4.23 24.86
N ALA A 296 6.73 -4.38 23.81
CA ALA A 296 6.34 -5.06 22.59
C ALA A 296 5.87 -6.47 22.95
N SER A 297 4.60 -6.73 22.66
CA SER A 297 3.92 -7.95 23.10
C SER A 297 4.13 -9.06 22.07
N ALA A 298 3.81 -10.31 22.44
CA ALA A 298 3.78 -11.43 21.49
C ALA A 298 2.80 -11.20 20.30
N SER A 299 1.90 -10.23 20.40
CA SER A 299 1.02 -9.81 19.29
C SER A 299 1.76 -9.05 18.18
N MET A 300 2.98 -8.57 18.43
CA MET A 300 3.80 -7.80 17.49
C MET A 300 4.89 -8.65 16.81
N ILE A 301 4.92 -9.95 17.12
CA ILE A 301 5.88 -10.90 16.56
C ILE A 301 5.13 -12.02 15.84
N PHE A 302 5.73 -12.60 14.80
CA PHE A 302 5.28 -13.85 14.22
C PHE A 302 5.54 -14.99 15.21
N GLY A 303 4.45 -15.47 15.82
CA GLY A 303 4.50 -16.58 16.75
C GLY A 303 4.91 -17.90 16.09
N GLY A 304 5.18 -18.93 16.90
CA GLY A 304 5.45 -20.28 16.40
C GLY A 304 4.24 -20.92 15.69
N GLN A 305 4.47 -22.02 14.97
CA GLN A 305 3.45 -22.78 14.23
C GLN A 305 2.18 -23.02 15.06
N GLY A 306 1.01 -22.83 14.45
CA GLY A 306 -0.26 -23.01 15.14
C GLY A 306 -1.48 -22.73 14.27
N ASP A 307 -2.66 -22.97 14.85
CA ASP A 307 -3.93 -22.60 14.24
C ASP A 307 -4.46 -21.32 14.89
N ASP A 308 -4.80 -20.32 14.10
CA ASP A 308 -5.56 -19.17 14.55
C ASP A 308 -7.06 -19.43 14.36
N LEU A 309 -7.82 -19.30 15.47
CA LEU A 309 -9.28 -19.43 15.48
C LEU A 309 -9.90 -18.04 15.42
N THR A 310 -10.80 -17.82 14.47
CA THR A 310 -11.36 -16.50 14.20
C THR A 310 -12.78 -16.56 13.64
N TYR A 311 -13.39 -15.38 13.52
CA TYR A 311 -14.67 -15.18 12.85
C TYR A 311 -14.45 -14.79 11.39
N SER A 312 -15.44 -14.98 10.53
CA SER A 312 -15.37 -14.49 9.15
C SER A 312 -16.70 -13.99 8.62
N LEU A 313 -16.68 -12.84 7.96
CA LEU A 313 -17.75 -12.37 7.09
C LEU A 313 -17.34 -12.53 5.62
N GLY A 314 -18.31 -12.83 4.75
CA GLY A 314 -18.06 -12.96 3.32
C GLY A 314 -19.20 -12.44 2.47
N MET A 315 -18.87 -11.88 1.31
CA MET A 315 -19.82 -11.52 0.27
C MET A 315 -19.14 -11.59 -1.11
N PHE A 316 -19.89 -12.01 -2.14
CA PHE A 316 -19.36 -12.09 -3.50
C PHE A 316 -20.39 -11.64 -4.55
N ARG A 317 -19.87 -11.33 -5.75
CA ARG A 317 -20.67 -11.01 -6.94
C ARG A 317 -20.18 -11.75 -8.18
N LEU A 318 -21.12 -12.29 -8.94
CA LEU A 318 -20.89 -13.03 -10.18
C LEU A 318 -21.55 -12.34 -11.37
N ALA A 319 -20.90 -12.34 -12.54
CA ALA A 319 -21.63 -12.28 -13.82
C ALA A 319 -22.04 -13.70 -14.22
N VAL A 320 -23.33 -13.90 -14.48
CA VAL A 320 -23.89 -15.23 -14.79
C VAL A 320 -23.83 -15.49 -16.29
N ASN A 321 -23.35 -16.66 -16.67
CA ASN A 321 -23.30 -17.10 -18.07
C ASN A 321 -24.70 -17.03 -18.70
N PRO A 322 -24.86 -16.41 -19.88
CA PRO A 322 -26.13 -16.30 -20.60
C PRO A 322 -26.93 -17.61 -20.70
N ALA A 323 -26.26 -18.76 -20.81
CA ALA A 323 -26.90 -20.07 -20.88
C ALA A 323 -27.70 -20.43 -19.62
N PHE A 324 -27.33 -19.89 -18.45
CA PHE A 324 -27.91 -20.22 -17.15
C PHE A 324 -28.73 -19.07 -16.53
N GLN A 325 -28.80 -17.90 -17.17
CA GLN A 325 -29.51 -16.74 -16.63
C GLN A 325 -31.02 -16.98 -16.45
N SER A 326 -31.63 -17.86 -17.25
CA SER A 326 -33.04 -18.24 -17.09
C SER A 326 -33.31 -18.95 -15.76
N LEU A 327 -32.32 -19.64 -15.20
CA LEU A 327 -32.41 -20.32 -13.89
C LEU A 327 -32.41 -19.33 -12.71
N MET A 328 -32.02 -18.08 -12.95
CA MET A 328 -31.92 -17.04 -11.92
C MET A 328 -33.22 -16.25 -11.72
N SER A 329 -34.27 -16.54 -12.49
CA SER A 329 -35.55 -15.85 -12.36
C SER A 329 -36.12 -15.97 -10.95
N GLY A 330 -36.36 -14.84 -10.28
CA GLY A 330 -36.85 -14.81 -8.90
C GLY A 330 -35.82 -15.20 -7.82
N TYR A 331 -34.57 -15.44 -8.20
CA TYR A 331 -33.51 -15.80 -7.26
C TYR A 331 -33.09 -14.58 -6.39
N PRO A 332 -33.00 -14.71 -5.05
CA PRO A 332 -32.55 -13.62 -4.19
C PRO A 332 -31.16 -13.10 -4.54
N GLY A 333 -31.03 -11.79 -4.78
CA GLY A 333 -29.75 -11.17 -5.15
C GLY A 333 -29.42 -11.22 -6.65
N TRP A 334 -30.29 -11.79 -7.49
CA TRP A 334 -30.18 -11.69 -8.96
C TRP A 334 -30.70 -10.34 -9.47
N ASN A 335 -29.91 -9.69 -10.34
CA ASN A 335 -30.32 -8.50 -11.07
C ASN A 335 -30.37 -8.77 -12.58
N ALA A 336 -31.59 -8.82 -13.13
CA ALA A 336 -31.82 -9.13 -14.55
C ALA A 336 -31.33 -8.04 -15.52
N SER A 337 -31.19 -6.79 -15.07
CA SER A 337 -30.70 -5.69 -15.92
C SER A 337 -29.18 -5.71 -16.03
N THR A 338 -28.51 -5.92 -14.90
CA THR A 338 -27.05 -5.95 -14.85
C THR A 338 -26.48 -7.34 -15.11
N ARG A 339 -27.30 -8.39 -15.09
CA ARG A 339 -26.86 -9.80 -15.22
C ARG A 339 -25.89 -10.25 -14.12
N ARG A 340 -25.97 -9.61 -12.93
CA ARG A 340 -25.16 -9.96 -11.76
C ARG A 340 -25.98 -10.71 -10.70
N LEU A 341 -25.33 -11.69 -10.08
CA LEU A 341 -25.79 -12.34 -8.86
C LEU A 341 -24.91 -11.86 -7.70
N THR A 342 -25.52 -11.29 -6.66
CA THR A 342 -24.84 -10.92 -5.41
C THR A 342 -25.28 -11.88 -4.31
N SER A 343 -24.32 -12.42 -3.56
CA SER A 343 -24.61 -13.29 -2.42
C SER A 343 -25.30 -12.52 -1.30
N PRO A 344 -26.03 -13.19 -0.39
CA PRO A 344 -26.28 -12.63 0.93
C PRO A 344 -24.96 -12.44 1.69
N LEU A 345 -25.02 -11.73 2.83
CA LEU A 345 -23.92 -11.75 3.80
C LEU A 345 -23.78 -13.16 4.37
N LEU A 346 -22.56 -13.69 4.36
CA LEU A 346 -22.21 -15.00 4.90
C LEU A 346 -21.37 -14.85 6.15
N PHE A 347 -21.52 -15.78 7.11
CA PHE A 347 -20.79 -15.77 8.37
C PHE A 347 -20.28 -17.16 8.75
N ASP A 348 -19.05 -17.24 9.25
CA ASP A 348 -18.49 -18.39 9.97
C ASP A 348 -17.99 -17.92 11.33
N SER A 349 -18.37 -18.62 12.41
CA SER A 349 -17.92 -18.33 13.76
C SER A 349 -16.71 -19.14 14.21
N THR A 350 -16.18 -20.00 13.33
CA THR A 350 -15.15 -20.99 13.65
C THR A 350 -14.12 -21.13 12.53
N THR A 351 -13.85 -20.05 11.78
CA THR A 351 -12.81 -20.03 10.77
C THR A 351 -11.48 -20.40 11.42
N LYS A 352 -10.72 -21.23 10.71
CA LYS A 352 -9.40 -21.68 11.15
C LYS A 352 -8.39 -21.45 10.05
N ILE A 353 -7.36 -20.69 10.38
CA ILE A 353 -6.18 -20.45 9.54
C ILE A 353 -5.00 -21.14 10.21
N GLY A 354 -4.29 -22.00 9.49
CA GLY A 354 -3.03 -22.56 9.96
C GLY A 354 -1.90 -21.63 9.59
N ARG A 355 -0.89 -21.50 10.44
CA ARG A 355 0.36 -20.78 10.16
C ARG A 355 1.59 -21.60 10.55
N SER A 356 2.70 -21.41 9.84
CA SER A 356 4.01 -21.95 10.20
C SER A 356 4.63 -21.19 11.38
N GLY A 357 5.80 -21.63 11.84
CA GLY A 357 6.71 -20.74 12.57
C GLY A 357 7.33 -19.72 11.61
N PRO A 358 7.93 -18.64 12.15
CA PRO A 358 8.61 -17.64 11.32
C PRO A 358 9.78 -18.25 10.57
N LEU A 359 9.93 -17.83 9.33
CA LEU A 359 11.04 -18.16 8.44
C LEU A 359 11.52 -16.88 7.74
N GLN A 360 12.48 -17.03 6.83
CA GLN A 360 13.06 -15.91 6.09
C GLN A 360 12.84 -16.13 4.59
N GLU A 361 12.43 -15.07 3.90
CA GLU A 361 12.25 -15.03 2.45
C GLU A 361 13.54 -15.49 1.75
N GLY A 362 13.41 -16.42 0.82
CA GLY A 362 14.51 -17.04 0.07
C GLY A 362 15.32 -18.09 0.85
N SER A 363 14.90 -18.46 2.07
CA SER A 363 15.54 -19.54 2.82
C SER A 363 15.23 -20.93 2.23
N ALA A 364 16.01 -21.95 2.63
CA ALA A 364 15.72 -23.32 2.22
C ALA A 364 14.36 -23.83 2.75
N ALA A 365 13.90 -23.29 3.88
CA ALA A 365 12.61 -23.61 4.47
C ALA A 365 11.46 -23.00 3.67
N ASP A 366 11.62 -21.76 3.23
CA ASP A 366 10.70 -21.06 2.32
C ASP A 366 10.54 -21.83 1.00
N THR A 367 11.65 -22.03 0.29
CA THR A 367 11.63 -22.71 -1.02
C THR A 367 11.26 -24.21 -0.92
N GLY A 368 11.72 -24.90 0.12
CA GLY A 368 11.56 -26.34 0.30
C GLY A 368 10.28 -26.76 1.04
N GLY A 369 9.65 -25.82 1.74
CA GLY A 369 8.41 -25.99 2.48
C GLY A 369 8.56 -26.19 3.98
N VAL A 370 7.57 -25.67 4.71
CA VAL A 370 7.47 -25.72 6.18
C VAL A 370 6.12 -26.29 6.64
N PRO A 371 6.06 -26.94 7.82
CA PRO A 371 4.79 -27.38 8.39
C PRO A 371 3.95 -26.18 8.86
N VAL A 372 2.71 -26.15 8.40
CA VAL A 372 1.71 -25.13 8.69
C VAL A 372 0.61 -25.74 9.56
N GLY A 373 0.16 -24.95 10.56
CA GLY A 373 -0.98 -25.28 11.40
C GLY A 373 -0.78 -26.52 12.27
N SER A 374 -1.80 -26.91 13.02
CA SER A 374 -1.77 -28.15 13.81
C SER A 374 -1.77 -29.42 12.95
N ALA A 375 -2.12 -29.30 11.66
CA ALA A 375 -2.16 -30.39 10.72
C ALA A 375 -0.77 -30.78 10.17
N ASN A 376 0.23 -29.91 10.34
CA ASN A 376 1.56 -30.04 9.74
C ASN A 376 1.49 -30.19 8.21
N THR A 377 0.59 -29.46 7.55
CA THR A 377 0.57 -29.39 6.09
C THR A 377 1.87 -28.75 5.63
N ILE A 378 2.63 -29.41 4.76
CA ILE A 378 3.86 -28.82 4.22
C ILE A 378 3.46 -27.83 3.12
N VAL A 379 3.79 -26.56 3.32
CA VAL A 379 3.56 -25.48 2.36
C VAL A 379 4.90 -24.90 1.95
N ALA A 380 5.17 -24.88 0.66
CA ALA A 380 6.36 -24.31 0.01
C ALA A 380 5.96 -23.29 -1.06
N ASN A 381 6.91 -22.52 -1.58
CA ASN A 381 6.66 -21.58 -2.69
C ASN A 381 5.99 -22.20 -3.91
N ASN A 382 6.25 -23.47 -4.21
CA ASN A 382 5.59 -24.15 -5.33
C ASN A 382 4.09 -24.44 -5.09
N ASN A 383 3.60 -24.29 -3.86
CA ASN A 383 2.18 -24.39 -3.52
C ASN A 383 1.45 -23.06 -3.71
N LEU A 384 2.19 -21.95 -3.77
CA LEU A 384 1.70 -20.61 -4.08
C LEU A 384 1.67 -20.47 -5.61
N THR A 385 0.51 -20.72 -6.19
CA THR A 385 0.30 -20.84 -7.64
C THR A 385 0.12 -19.50 -8.33
N LEU A 386 -0.47 -18.52 -7.64
CA LEU A 386 -0.55 -17.15 -8.09
C LEU A 386 0.05 -16.25 -7.02
N PHE A 387 1.20 -15.68 -7.34
CA PHE A 387 1.87 -14.73 -6.49
C PHE A 387 1.41 -13.32 -6.88
N PRO A 388 0.90 -12.50 -5.95
CA PRO A 388 0.59 -11.11 -6.29
C PRO A 388 1.86 -10.40 -6.78
N PRO A 389 1.77 -9.54 -7.80
CA PRO A 389 2.88 -8.69 -8.18
C PRO A 389 3.42 -7.94 -6.96
N ASN A 390 4.75 -7.84 -6.84
CA ASN A 390 5.44 -7.10 -5.77
C ASN A 390 5.18 -7.62 -4.34
N PHE A 391 4.63 -8.83 -4.19
CA PHE A 391 4.42 -9.36 -2.86
C PHE A 391 5.74 -9.73 -2.15
N SER A 392 6.80 -10.16 -2.84
CA SER A 392 8.06 -10.52 -2.18
C SER A 392 8.83 -9.28 -1.75
N GLY A 393 9.23 -9.26 -0.49
CA GLY A 393 10.17 -8.31 0.07
C GLY A 393 11.62 -8.67 -0.27
N PRO A 394 12.58 -7.90 0.26
CA PRO A 394 13.99 -8.24 0.14
C PRO A 394 14.31 -9.61 0.74
N ASN A 395 15.28 -10.32 0.18
CA ASN A 395 15.75 -11.60 0.75
C ASN A 395 16.17 -11.40 2.23
N GLY A 396 15.73 -12.32 3.09
CA GLY A 396 15.94 -12.24 4.54
C GLY A 396 14.81 -11.55 5.31
N THR A 397 13.80 -11.03 4.62
CA THR A 397 12.56 -10.53 5.27
C THR A 397 11.88 -11.67 6.01
N ARG A 398 11.30 -11.35 7.18
CA ARG A 398 10.62 -12.35 8.01
C ARG A 398 9.22 -12.61 7.46
N GLU A 399 8.81 -13.87 7.44
CA GLU A 399 7.51 -14.30 6.89
C GLU A 399 6.94 -15.52 7.64
N VAL A 400 5.68 -15.84 7.36
CA VAL A 400 5.04 -17.12 7.72
C VAL A 400 4.20 -17.67 6.56
N HIS A 401 4.26 -18.98 6.34
CA HIS A 401 3.35 -19.67 5.42
C HIS A 401 2.03 -19.96 6.12
N THR A 402 0.94 -19.87 5.37
CA THR A 402 -0.42 -20.02 5.90
C THR A 402 -1.28 -20.95 5.07
N GLU A 403 -2.33 -21.50 5.69
CA GLU A 403 -3.36 -22.28 5.01
C GLU A 403 -4.75 -21.92 5.52
N VAL A 404 -5.75 -21.85 4.63
CA VAL A 404 -7.16 -21.85 5.06
C VAL A 404 -7.56 -23.27 5.41
N ARG A 405 -7.31 -23.64 6.67
CA ARG A 405 -7.53 -24.99 7.20
C ARG A 405 -9.02 -25.37 7.20
N LYS A 406 -9.88 -24.43 7.58
CA LYS A 406 -11.35 -24.58 7.59
C LYS A 406 -12.02 -23.23 7.45
N LEU A 407 -12.89 -23.10 6.45
CA LEU A 407 -13.81 -21.99 6.27
C LEU A 407 -15.16 -22.55 5.86
N ASN A 408 -16.23 -22.18 6.55
CA ASN A 408 -17.60 -22.59 6.26
C ASN A 408 -18.56 -21.42 6.54
N MET A 409 -18.51 -20.41 5.68
CA MET A 409 -19.38 -19.24 5.80
C MET A 409 -20.77 -19.58 5.28
N THR A 410 -21.82 -19.28 6.04
CA THR A 410 -23.21 -19.58 5.68
C THR A 410 -24.11 -18.36 5.85
N GLY A 411 -25.14 -18.25 5.01
CA GLY A 411 -26.11 -17.15 5.09
C GLY A 411 -27.13 -17.20 3.96
N GLY A 412 -28.40 -16.90 4.25
CA GLY A 412 -29.48 -16.88 3.26
C GLY A 412 -29.66 -18.19 2.47
N GLY A 413 -29.27 -19.34 3.05
CA GLY A 413 -29.27 -20.65 2.40
C GLY A 413 -28.06 -20.94 1.50
N ALA A 414 -27.19 -19.96 1.25
CA ALA A 414 -25.93 -20.13 0.54
C ALA A 414 -24.79 -20.46 1.50
N ALA A 415 -23.72 -21.04 0.97
CA ALA A 415 -22.49 -21.28 1.71
C ALA A 415 -21.23 -21.08 0.86
N VAL A 416 -20.13 -20.69 1.49
CA VAL A 416 -18.79 -20.67 0.90
C VAL A 416 -17.87 -21.48 1.81
N ARG A 417 -17.23 -22.50 1.24
CA ARG A 417 -16.45 -23.49 1.96
C ARG A 417 -15.04 -23.59 1.42
N ALA A 418 -14.05 -23.70 2.29
CA ALA A 418 -12.65 -23.98 1.94
C ALA A 418 -11.99 -24.95 2.95
N GLY A 419 -10.83 -25.51 2.57
CA GLY A 419 -10.08 -26.46 3.38
C GLY A 419 -10.90 -27.70 3.73
N THR A 420 -10.90 -28.10 5.01
CA THR A 420 -11.65 -29.29 5.47
C THR A 420 -13.16 -29.23 5.29
N ALA A 421 -13.74 -28.03 5.16
CA ALA A 421 -15.18 -27.89 4.89
C ALA A 421 -15.53 -28.09 3.40
N ALA A 422 -14.54 -28.06 2.50
CA ALA A 422 -14.68 -28.22 1.06
C ALA A 422 -13.93 -29.47 0.58
N THR A 423 -14.37 -30.65 1.02
CA THR A 423 -13.74 -31.92 0.64
C THR A 423 -13.59 -32.06 -0.88
N GLY A 424 -12.37 -32.42 -1.30
CA GLY A 424 -11.99 -32.61 -2.69
C GLY A 424 -11.54 -31.34 -3.42
N SER A 425 -11.61 -30.16 -2.79
CA SER A 425 -10.96 -28.95 -3.31
C SER A 425 -9.43 -29.00 -3.08
N PRO A 426 -8.63 -28.36 -3.93
CA PRO A 426 -7.21 -28.09 -3.63
C PRO A 426 -7.04 -27.35 -2.31
N GLY A 427 -5.85 -27.46 -1.71
CA GLY A 427 -5.50 -26.67 -0.54
C GLY A 427 -5.46 -25.18 -0.88
N SER A 428 -5.91 -24.35 0.06
CA SER A 428 -5.83 -22.89 -0.06
C SER A 428 -4.68 -22.40 0.80
N TYR A 429 -3.61 -21.98 0.15
CA TYR A 429 -2.35 -21.62 0.79
C TYR A 429 -2.08 -20.15 0.61
N GLY A 430 -1.25 -19.59 1.49
CA GLY A 430 -0.92 -18.18 1.46
C GLY A 430 0.35 -17.91 2.23
N GLU A 431 0.63 -16.63 2.36
CA GLU A 431 1.82 -16.12 3.02
C GLU A 431 1.47 -14.84 3.78
N VAL A 432 2.24 -14.56 4.82
CA VAL A 432 2.26 -13.27 5.50
C VAL A 432 3.72 -12.86 5.59
N GLU A 433 4.05 -11.71 5.01
CA GLU A 433 5.40 -11.17 4.99
C GLU A 433 5.45 -9.87 5.81
N SER A 434 6.47 -9.76 6.67
CA SER A 434 6.72 -8.54 7.44
C SER A 434 7.06 -7.39 6.51
N LEU A 435 6.51 -6.21 6.80
CA LEU A 435 6.88 -5.01 6.07
C LEU A 435 8.16 -4.37 6.61
N SER A 436 8.86 -4.97 7.59
CA SER A 436 10.11 -4.39 8.13
C SER A 436 11.36 -4.63 7.30
N GLY A 437 11.21 -5.22 6.11
CA GLY A 437 12.31 -5.62 5.25
C GLY A 437 13.23 -6.64 5.91
N ASN A 438 14.51 -6.59 5.54
CA ASN A 438 15.52 -7.57 5.99
C ASN A 438 16.09 -7.30 7.40
N SER A 439 15.35 -6.59 8.26
CA SER A 439 15.77 -6.29 9.64
C SER A 439 16.12 -7.57 10.41
N GLY A 440 15.38 -8.65 10.14
CA GLY A 440 15.46 -9.91 10.87
C GLY A 440 14.95 -9.81 12.32
N ASP A 441 14.43 -8.64 12.73
CA ASP A 441 13.98 -8.39 14.09
C ASP A 441 12.51 -8.82 14.25
N PRO A 442 12.20 -9.82 15.10
CA PRO A 442 10.82 -10.26 15.30
C PRO A 442 9.89 -9.17 15.83
N TYR A 443 10.40 -8.15 16.53
CA TYR A 443 9.55 -7.08 17.06
C TYR A 443 9.03 -6.10 16.01
N TRP A 444 9.53 -6.25 14.78
CA TRP A 444 9.11 -5.52 13.60
C TRP A 444 8.32 -6.40 12.62
N ASP A 445 7.89 -7.59 13.04
CA ASP A 445 7.12 -8.50 12.19
C ASP A 445 5.82 -7.84 11.67
N PHE A 446 5.25 -6.87 12.40
CA PHE A 446 4.11 -6.06 11.97
C PHE A 446 4.47 -4.55 11.84
N PRO A 447 3.84 -3.81 10.91
CA PRO A 447 2.78 -4.24 10.00
C PRO A 447 3.27 -5.27 8.97
N ALA A 448 2.35 -6.10 8.48
CA ALA A 448 2.63 -7.19 7.55
C ALA A 448 1.61 -7.19 6.41
N LYS A 449 2.03 -7.67 5.23
CA LYS A 449 1.14 -7.95 4.10
C LYS A 449 0.87 -9.44 4.00
N SER A 450 -0.25 -9.81 3.41
CA SER A 450 -0.66 -11.21 3.27
C SER A 450 -1.50 -11.44 2.04
N PHE A 451 -1.38 -12.65 1.48
CA PHE A 451 -2.29 -13.14 0.45
C PHE A 451 -2.64 -14.61 0.66
N PHE A 452 -3.71 -15.06 0.00
CA PHE A 452 -4.09 -16.47 -0.12
C PHE A 452 -4.50 -16.79 -1.56
N ASP A 453 -4.04 -17.93 -2.06
CA ASP A 453 -4.64 -18.66 -3.18
C ASP A 453 -5.85 -19.45 -2.70
N LEU A 454 -7.05 -18.86 -2.82
CA LEU A 454 -8.27 -19.49 -2.36
C LEU A 454 -8.88 -20.45 -3.39
N TRP A 455 -9.21 -21.64 -2.90
CA TRP A 455 -10.02 -22.64 -3.57
C TRP A 455 -11.28 -22.89 -2.76
N VAL A 456 -12.43 -22.54 -3.34
CA VAL A 456 -13.71 -22.53 -2.64
C VAL A 456 -14.75 -23.40 -3.32
N GLN A 457 -15.61 -24.00 -2.50
CA GLN A 457 -16.90 -24.52 -2.91
C GLN A 457 -17.98 -23.51 -2.54
N VAL A 458 -18.79 -23.10 -3.50
CA VAL A 458 -19.89 -22.15 -3.30
C VAL A 458 -21.21 -22.88 -3.49
N ASP A 459 -22.01 -22.98 -2.44
CA ASP A 459 -23.34 -23.58 -2.50
C ASP A 459 -24.39 -22.50 -2.77
N VAL A 460 -25.16 -22.71 -3.84
CA VAL A 460 -26.21 -21.83 -4.33
C VAL A 460 -27.56 -22.56 -4.18
N PRO A 461 -28.43 -22.16 -3.25
CA PRO A 461 -29.69 -22.86 -2.98
C PRO A 461 -30.76 -22.59 -4.04
N ASN A 462 -31.54 -23.60 -4.42
CA ASN A 462 -32.78 -23.42 -5.21
C ASN A 462 -32.59 -22.75 -6.59
N LEU A 463 -31.50 -23.07 -7.29
CA LEU A 463 -31.23 -22.55 -8.63
C LEU A 463 -32.25 -23.09 -9.64
N GLY A 464 -33.21 -22.27 -10.09
CA GLY A 464 -34.25 -22.68 -11.04
C GLY A 464 -35.15 -23.82 -10.54
N GLY A 465 -35.41 -23.88 -9.22
CA GLY A 465 -36.20 -24.95 -8.60
C GLY A 465 -35.44 -26.26 -8.36
N GLN A 466 -34.12 -26.28 -8.61
CA GLN A 466 -33.26 -27.44 -8.38
C GLN A 466 -32.80 -27.51 -6.93
N PRO A 467 -32.43 -28.70 -6.41
CA PRO A 467 -31.77 -28.83 -5.11
C PRO A 467 -30.46 -28.02 -5.05
N LEU A 468 -29.86 -27.93 -3.85
CA LEU A 468 -28.60 -27.22 -3.61
C LEU A 468 -27.55 -27.56 -4.68
N VAL A 469 -27.00 -26.52 -5.31
CA VAL A 469 -25.94 -26.64 -6.32
C VAL A 469 -24.62 -26.23 -5.72
N THR A 470 -23.58 -27.04 -5.88
CA THR A 470 -22.21 -26.65 -5.53
C THR A 470 -21.45 -26.22 -6.77
N LEU A 471 -20.87 -25.02 -6.72
CA LEU A 471 -19.94 -24.48 -7.69
C LEU A 471 -18.51 -24.55 -7.14
N VAL A 472 -17.54 -24.65 -8.03
CA VAL A 472 -16.11 -24.60 -7.70
C VAL A 472 -15.42 -23.59 -8.60
N ASN A 473 -14.46 -22.83 -8.06
CA ASN A 473 -13.57 -22.04 -8.92
C ASN A 473 -12.66 -22.97 -9.73
N THR A 474 -12.37 -22.60 -10.98
CA THR A 474 -11.48 -23.37 -11.86
C THR A 474 -10.02 -22.94 -11.77
N ASN A 475 -9.80 -21.71 -11.29
CA ASN A 475 -8.49 -21.09 -11.06
C ASN A 475 -8.48 -20.54 -9.62
N PRO A 476 -7.32 -20.44 -8.95
CA PRO A 476 -7.26 -19.88 -7.61
C PRO A 476 -7.73 -18.43 -7.61
N MET A 477 -8.41 -18.07 -6.52
CA MET A 477 -8.79 -16.69 -6.22
C MET A 477 -7.77 -16.11 -5.24
N ILE A 478 -6.89 -15.25 -5.71
CA ILE A 478 -6.01 -14.44 -4.89
C ILE A 478 -6.87 -13.48 -4.08
N VAL A 479 -6.74 -13.56 -2.77
CA VAL A 479 -7.20 -12.49 -1.89
C VAL A 479 -6.01 -11.96 -1.11
N GLN A 480 -5.94 -10.63 -0.96
CA GLN A 480 -4.79 -9.98 -0.31
C GLN A 480 -5.22 -8.85 0.61
N ASP A 481 -4.36 -8.53 1.57
CA ASP A 481 -4.43 -7.38 2.48
C ASP A 481 -3.01 -6.98 2.88
N SER A 482 -2.71 -5.68 2.93
CA SER A 482 -1.38 -5.19 3.25
C SER A 482 -1.22 -4.72 4.71
N ASN A 483 -2.27 -4.77 5.54
CA ASN A 483 -2.32 -4.11 6.86
C ASN A 483 -2.59 -5.04 8.03
N LEU A 484 -1.92 -6.19 8.04
CA LEU A 484 -1.97 -7.07 9.19
C LEU A 484 -1.17 -6.43 10.31
N THR A 485 -1.73 -6.43 11.51
CA THR A 485 -1.10 -5.87 12.72
C THR A 485 -0.97 -6.90 13.85
N ASN A 486 -1.57 -8.08 13.67
CA ASN A 486 -1.52 -9.21 14.58
C ASN A 486 -2.09 -10.49 13.92
N PHE A 487 -1.95 -11.62 14.63
CA PHE A 487 -2.66 -12.87 14.31
C PHE A 487 -3.69 -13.23 15.41
N PRO A 488 -4.90 -13.70 15.05
CA PRO A 488 -5.52 -13.57 13.73
C PRO A 488 -5.81 -12.09 13.43
N PRO A 489 -5.58 -11.63 12.18
CA PRO A 489 -5.76 -10.23 11.84
C PRO A 489 -7.24 -9.85 11.82
N LYS A 490 -7.55 -8.59 12.10
CA LYS A 490 -8.87 -8.01 11.82
C LYS A 490 -8.80 -7.13 10.58
N VAL A 491 -8.99 -7.73 9.42
CA VAL A 491 -8.81 -7.11 8.10
C VAL A 491 -9.86 -7.60 7.10
N ILE A 492 -9.99 -6.90 5.97
CA ILE A 492 -10.90 -7.27 4.89
C ILE A 492 -10.05 -7.59 3.67
N TYR A 493 -9.83 -8.88 3.45
CA TYR A 493 -9.15 -9.35 2.25
C TYR A 493 -9.97 -9.02 1.01
N THR A 494 -9.29 -8.49 0.01
CA THR A 494 -9.90 -8.08 -1.27
C THR A 494 -9.44 -9.00 -2.39
N HIS A 495 -10.33 -9.25 -3.35
CA HIS A 495 -10.01 -10.08 -4.51
C HIS A 495 -8.98 -9.35 -5.40
N GLY A 496 -7.77 -9.91 -5.46
CA GLY A 496 -6.60 -9.29 -6.09
C GLY A 496 -6.16 -9.89 -7.42
N ASN A 497 -6.91 -10.84 -8.02
CA ASN A 497 -6.54 -11.38 -9.32
C ASN A 497 -6.49 -10.27 -10.39
N SER A 498 -5.55 -10.39 -11.32
CA SER A 498 -5.53 -9.53 -12.52
C SER A 498 -6.78 -9.68 -13.41
N THR A 499 -7.55 -10.76 -13.24
CA THR A 499 -8.83 -11.03 -13.93
C THR A 499 -9.81 -11.81 -13.07
N ALA A 500 -11.11 -11.61 -13.31
CA ALA A 500 -12.21 -12.34 -12.68
C ALA A 500 -12.09 -13.87 -12.82
N VAL A 501 -12.48 -14.60 -11.78
CA VAL A 501 -12.27 -16.06 -11.67
C VAL A 501 -13.52 -16.84 -12.07
N PRO A 502 -13.45 -17.76 -13.06
CA PRO A 502 -14.59 -18.59 -13.43
C PRO A 502 -15.00 -19.58 -12.33
N VAL A 503 -16.31 -19.77 -12.18
CA VAL A 503 -16.90 -20.82 -11.32
C VAL A 503 -17.73 -21.79 -12.15
N ALA A 504 -17.51 -23.07 -11.91
CA ALA A 504 -18.10 -24.17 -12.66
C ALA A 504 -18.98 -25.05 -11.78
N PHE A 505 -19.96 -25.72 -12.38
CA PHE A 505 -20.74 -26.75 -11.69
C PHE A 505 -19.82 -27.90 -11.25
N LYS A 506 -19.88 -28.27 -9.96
CA LYS A 506 -19.11 -29.42 -9.44
C LYS A 506 -19.67 -30.75 -9.92
N THR A 507 -20.98 -30.85 -10.09
CA THR A 507 -21.69 -32.08 -10.44
C THR A 507 -22.69 -31.86 -11.57
N SER A 508 -22.87 -32.85 -12.43
CA SER A 508 -23.86 -32.82 -13.51
C SER A 508 -25.30 -32.92 -12.97
N ASN A 509 -26.23 -32.22 -13.60
CA ASN A 509 -27.66 -32.39 -13.43
C ASN A 509 -28.32 -32.38 -14.81
N LEU A 510 -28.48 -33.54 -15.42
CA LEU A 510 -28.89 -33.64 -16.81
C LEU A 510 -30.42 -33.52 -16.96
N PRO A 511 -30.91 -32.85 -18.00
CA PRO A 511 -30.16 -32.26 -19.12
C PRO A 511 -29.70 -30.80 -18.89
N ALA A 512 -29.82 -30.26 -17.67
CA ALA A 512 -29.64 -28.84 -17.40
C ALA A 512 -28.16 -28.39 -17.49
N TRP A 513 -27.21 -29.18 -16.98
CA TRP A 513 -25.77 -28.89 -17.09
C TRP A 513 -24.91 -30.13 -16.84
N HIS A 514 -23.65 -30.05 -17.28
CA HIS A 514 -22.59 -31.01 -16.98
C HIS A 514 -21.65 -30.45 -15.89
N ALA A 515 -21.01 -31.34 -15.15
CA ALA A 515 -19.88 -30.97 -14.31
C ALA A 515 -18.79 -30.30 -15.16
N GLY A 516 -18.26 -29.17 -14.70
CA GLY A 516 -17.27 -28.37 -15.42
C GLY A 516 -17.87 -27.25 -16.30
N ASP A 517 -19.19 -27.24 -16.54
CA ASP A 517 -19.83 -26.12 -17.23
C ASP A 517 -19.67 -24.83 -16.40
N ILE A 518 -19.19 -23.75 -17.03
CA ILE A 518 -18.97 -22.47 -16.33
C ILE A 518 -20.31 -21.78 -16.07
N PHE A 519 -20.70 -21.71 -14.81
CA PHE A 519 -21.91 -21.05 -14.35
C PHE A 519 -21.79 -19.52 -14.43
N GLY A 520 -20.64 -18.98 -14.04
CA GLY A 520 -20.40 -17.54 -13.98
C GLY A 520 -18.93 -17.20 -13.74
N VAL A 521 -18.64 -15.91 -13.66
CA VAL A 521 -17.30 -15.38 -13.31
C VAL A 521 -17.39 -14.49 -12.07
N LEU A 522 -16.53 -14.72 -11.09
CA LEU A 522 -16.39 -13.96 -9.84
C LEU A 522 -15.75 -12.61 -10.14
N LEU A 523 -16.58 -11.58 -10.10
CA LEU A 523 -16.18 -10.19 -10.34
C LEU A 523 -15.64 -9.54 -9.07
N LEU A 524 -16.15 -9.94 -7.93
CA LEU A 524 -15.82 -9.36 -6.63
C LEU A 524 -16.01 -10.43 -5.57
N ALA A 525 -15.06 -10.53 -4.66
CA ALA A 525 -15.18 -11.27 -3.42
C ALA A 525 -14.48 -10.49 -2.32
N GLY A 526 -15.10 -10.39 -1.16
CA GLY A 526 -14.40 -9.91 0.02
C GLY A 526 -14.64 -10.80 1.22
N HIS A 527 -13.62 -10.87 2.07
CA HIS A 527 -13.55 -11.77 3.21
C HIS A 527 -13.00 -10.99 4.42
N GLY A 528 -13.90 -10.66 5.34
CA GLY A 528 -13.55 -10.00 6.60
C GLY A 528 -13.11 -11.04 7.62
N ILE A 529 -11.81 -11.12 7.93
CA ILE A 529 -11.26 -11.99 8.97
C ILE A 529 -11.38 -11.30 10.33
N ASN A 530 -11.78 -12.04 11.36
CA ASN A 530 -12.05 -11.54 12.72
C ASN A 530 -13.19 -10.49 12.77
N PHE A 531 -14.06 -10.49 11.75
CA PHE A 531 -15.31 -9.75 11.75
C PHE A 531 -16.45 -10.64 12.27
N THR A 532 -17.18 -10.14 13.26
CA THR A 532 -18.32 -10.84 13.85
C THR A 532 -19.62 -10.45 13.15
N ASN A 533 -20.70 -11.20 13.38
CA ASN A 533 -22.04 -10.88 12.86
C ASN A 533 -22.77 -9.80 13.71
N ASN A 534 -22.03 -8.87 14.31
CA ASN A 534 -22.60 -7.73 15.03
C ASN A 534 -22.86 -6.56 14.08
N THR A 535 -23.72 -5.63 14.46
CA THR A 535 -24.13 -4.51 13.58
C THR A 535 -22.97 -3.63 13.11
N THR A 536 -21.99 -3.38 13.96
CA THR A 536 -20.83 -2.51 13.64
C THR A 536 -19.91 -3.16 12.62
N ASP A 537 -19.49 -4.40 12.88
CA ASP A 537 -18.60 -5.18 12.00
C ASP A 537 -19.26 -5.40 10.64
N VAL A 538 -20.56 -5.72 10.62
CA VAL A 538 -21.33 -5.90 9.38
C VAL A 538 -21.40 -4.59 8.58
N ALA A 539 -21.67 -3.46 9.24
CA ALA A 539 -21.73 -2.16 8.56
C ALA A 539 -20.36 -1.78 7.97
N GLN A 540 -19.28 -1.94 8.73
CA GLN A 540 -17.91 -1.69 8.27
C GLN A 540 -17.56 -2.57 7.07
N PHE A 541 -17.83 -3.87 7.16
CA PHE A 541 -17.57 -4.82 6.07
C PHE A 541 -18.37 -4.46 4.82
N GLN A 542 -19.68 -4.23 4.93
CA GLN A 542 -20.52 -3.89 3.77
C GLN A 542 -20.12 -2.57 3.12
N GLN A 543 -19.69 -1.58 3.91
CA GLN A 543 -19.19 -0.31 3.39
C GLN A 543 -17.91 -0.51 2.57
N ALA A 544 -16.95 -1.29 3.08
CA ALA A 544 -15.72 -1.60 2.37
C ALA A 544 -16.01 -2.33 1.04
N ILE A 545 -16.88 -3.35 1.06
CA ILE A 545 -17.25 -4.09 -0.15
C ILE A 545 -17.95 -3.19 -1.18
N ALA A 546 -18.76 -2.23 -0.74
CA ALA A 546 -19.45 -1.31 -1.64
C ALA A 546 -18.49 -0.36 -2.40
N GLN A 547 -17.28 -0.14 -1.88
CA GLN A 547 -16.25 0.68 -2.50
C GLN A 547 -15.33 -0.12 -3.45
N MET A 548 -15.37 -1.44 -3.40
CA MET A 548 -14.57 -2.29 -4.27
C MET A 548 -15.09 -2.28 -5.72
N SER A 549 -14.17 -2.26 -6.67
CA SER A 549 -14.47 -2.36 -8.10
C SER A 549 -14.57 -3.81 -8.57
N GLU A 550 -15.38 -4.06 -9.60
CA GLU A 550 -15.43 -5.37 -10.26
C GLU A 550 -14.12 -5.60 -11.03
N LEU A 551 -13.52 -6.77 -10.85
CA LEU A 551 -12.34 -7.18 -11.62
C LEU A 551 -12.66 -7.29 -13.10
N PRO A 552 -11.69 -6.96 -13.98
CA PRO A 552 -11.88 -7.11 -15.40
C PRO A 552 -11.94 -8.60 -15.77
N VAL A 553 -12.63 -8.93 -16.84
CA VAL A 553 -12.85 -10.31 -17.27
C VAL A 553 -11.92 -10.71 -18.42
N ALA A 554 -11.71 -12.00 -18.58
CA ALA A 554 -11.09 -12.51 -19.80
C ALA A 554 -11.98 -12.23 -21.04
N PRO A 555 -11.40 -12.02 -22.23
CA PRO A 555 -12.14 -11.57 -23.41
C PRO A 555 -13.37 -12.41 -23.77
N GLN A 556 -13.32 -13.72 -23.54
CA GLN A 556 -14.42 -14.65 -23.84
C GLN A 556 -15.69 -14.41 -22.99
N TYR A 557 -15.59 -13.68 -21.87
CA TYR A 557 -16.70 -13.43 -20.96
C TYR A 557 -17.31 -12.03 -21.10
N ILE A 558 -16.76 -11.18 -21.96
CA ILE A 558 -17.14 -9.76 -22.07
C ILE A 558 -18.62 -9.53 -22.40
N THR A 559 -19.24 -10.47 -23.12
CA THR A 559 -20.64 -10.38 -23.53
C THR A 559 -21.63 -10.93 -22.50
N TRP A 560 -21.16 -11.47 -21.38
CA TRP A 560 -22.02 -12.13 -20.40
C TRP A 560 -22.85 -11.15 -19.58
N ALA A 561 -22.32 -9.95 -19.36
CA ALA A 561 -22.98 -8.87 -18.66
C ALA A 561 -22.60 -7.50 -19.27
N PRO A 562 -23.48 -6.49 -19.19
CA PRO A 562 -23.15 -5.14 -19.63
C PRO A 562 -22.01 -4.53 -18.79
N ASN A 563 -21.23 -3.64 -19.40
CA ASN A 563 -20.17 -2.86 -18.74
C ASN A 563 -19.06 -3.69 -18.09
N LEU A 564 -18.84 -4.93 -18.53
CA LEU A 564 -17.63 -5.66 -18.18
C LEU A 564 -16.42 -5.02 -18.90
N THR A 565 -15.26 -5.10 -18.27
CA THR A 565 -13.99 -4.56 -18.78
C THR A 565 -13.04 -5.71 -19.12
N ILE A 566 -12.10 -5.47 -20.04
CA ILE A 566 -11.05 -6.43 -20.39
C ILE A 566 -9.72 -5.70 -20.20
N PRO A 567 -8.72 -6.30 -19.53
CA PRO A 567 -7.39 -5.70 -19.49
C PRO A 567 -6.81 -5.61 -20.91
N LEU A 568 -6.06 -4.55 -21.23
CA LEU A 568 -5.36 -4.48 -22.51
C LEU A 568 -4.42 -5.69 -22.66
N GLN A 569 -4.66 -6.52 -23.67
CA GLN A 569 -3.92 -7.75 -23.93
C GLN A 569 -3.55 -7.82 -25.41
N ILE A 570 -2.26 -7.97 -25.71
CA ILE A 570 -1.78 -8.22 -27.07
C ILE A 570 -1.87 -9.71 -27.34
N SER A 571 -2.68 -10.09 -28.33
CA SER A 571 -2.85 -11.49 -28.72
C SER A 571 -1.86 -11.93 -29.80
N THR A 572 -1.49 -11.03 -30.71
CA THR A 572 -0.62 -11.38 -31.84
C THR A 572 0.17 -10.17 -32.33
N VAL A 573 1.42 -10.42 -32.70
CA VAL A 573 2.28 -9.47 -33.41
C VAL A 573 2.74 -10.13 -34.71
N ASN A 574 2.25 -9.65 -35.85
CA ASN A 574 2.58 -10.18 -37.17
C ASN A 574 3.51 -9.22 -37.91
N LEU A 575 4.68 -9.72 -38.28
CA LEU A 575 5.64 -8.99 -39.12
C LEU A 575 5.32 -9.26 -40.59
N ASN A 576 4.75 -8.28 -41.29
CA ASN A 576 4.55 -8.40 -42.73
C ASN A 576 5.84 -8.06 -43.48
N LYS A 577 6.56 -9.11 -43.90
CA LYS A 577 7.85 -9.00 -44.62
C LYS A 577 7.76 -8.24 -45.94
N THR A 578 6.56 -8.09 -46.53
CA THR A 578 6.41 -7.55 -47.89
C THR A 578 6.08 -6.04 -47.92
N GLY A 579 6.03 -5.37 -46.75
CA GLY A 579 5.74 -3.93 -46.69
C GLY A 579 6.30 -3.18 -45.47
N GLY A 580 7.13 -3.83 -44.64
CA GLY A 580 7.68 -3.20 -43.44
C GLY A 580 6.62 -2.85 -42.38
N LEU A 581 5.47 -3.54 -42.38
CA LEU A 581 4.38 -3.29 -41.43
C LEU A 581 4.39 -4.31 -40.29
N VAL A 582 4.26 -3.86 -39.06
CA VAL A 582 3.87 -4.70 -37.91
C VAL A 582 2.37 -4.56 -37.71
N GLN A 583 1.65 -5.66 -37.75
CA GLN A 583 0.25 -5.70 -37.30
C GLN A 583 0.22 -6.20 -35.86
N ILE A 584 -0.43 -5.43 -34.99
CA ILE A 584 -0.64 -5.76 -33.59
C ILE A 584 -2.15 -5.95 -33.41
N THR A 585 -2.53 -7.12 -32.90
CA THR A 585 -3.93 -7.41 -32.55
C THR A 585 -4.03 -7.81 -31.09
N GLY A 586 -5.22 -7.61 -30.52
CA GLY A 586 -5.46 -7.89 -29.12
C GLY A 586 -6.88 -7.62 -28.69
N TYR A 587 -7.06 -7.57 -27.37
CA TYR A 587 -8.32 -7.26 -26.72
C TYR A 587 -8.12 -6.12 -25.72
N ALA A 588 -9.14 -5.28 -25.58
CA ALA A 588 -9.22 -4.25 -24.57
C ALA A 588 -10.70 -4.01 -24.23
N THR A 589 -10.98 -3.25 -23.17
CA THR A 589 -12.35 -2.87 -22.83
C THR A 589 -13.07 -2.27 -24.05
N PRO A 590 -14.30 -2.73 -24.39
CA PRO A 590 -15.01 -2.31 -25.59
C PRO A 590 -15.20 -0.79 -25.71
N GLY A 591 -14.93 -0.27 -26.90
CA GLY A 591 -15.10 1.15 -27.20
C GLY A 591 -14.01 2.08 -26.66
N LEU A 592 -12.97 1.56 -25.98
CA LEU A 592 -11.83 2.36 -25.58
C LEU A 592 -10.94 2.73 -26.78
N PRO A 593 -10.47 3.98 -26.86
CA PRO A 593 -9.38 4.34 -27.75
C PRO A 593 -8.08 3.74 -27.23
N LEU A 594 -7.18 3.37 -28.13
CA LEU A 594 -5.88 2.79 -27.82
C LEU A 594 -4.81 3.52 -28.62
N PHE A 595 -3.65 3.76 -28.03
CA PHE A 595 -2.53 4.43 -28.69
C PHE A 595 -1.31 3.54 -28.76
N LEU A 596 -0.75 3.39 -29.96
CA LEU A 596 0.52 2.74 -30.18
C LEU A 596 1.59 3.80 -30.02
N GLN A 597 2.48 3.60 -29.06
CA GLN A 597 3.58 4.50 -28.79
C GLN A 597 4.92 3.83 -29.12
N GLN A 598 5.92 4.64 -29.47
CA GLN A 598 7.28 4.18 -29.66
C GLN A 598 8.30 5.04 -28.91
N THR A 599 9.46 4.47 -28.62
CA THR A 599 10.61 5.20 -28.08
C THR A 599 11.93 4.59 -28.58
N PRO A 600 13.00 5.39 -28.78
CA PRO A 600 14.31 4.86 -29.18
C PRO A 600 15.13 4.31 -28.00
N SER A 601 14.71 4.50 -26.75
CA SER A 601 15.46 4.07 -25.55
C SER A 601 14.52 3.73 -24.40
N LEU A 602 14.77 2.61 -23.72
CA LEU A 602 14.15 2.30 -22.42
C LEU A 602 14.95 2.85 -21.23
N VAL A 603 16.09 3.50 -21.48
CA VAL A 603 16.94 4.11 -20.45
C VAL A 603 16.53 5.57 -20.25
N SER A 604 16.26 5.93 -18.99
CA SER A 604 15.74 7.24 -18.58
C SER A 604 16.68 8.41 -18.94
N PRO A 605 16.15 9.58 -19.36
CA PRO A 605 14.72 9.89 -19.54
C PRO A 605 14.15 9.31 -20.85
N THR A 606 13.04 8.60 -20.75
CA THR A 606 12.36 7.97 -21.89
C THR A 606 11.19 8.83 -22.37
N THR A 607 11.24 9.31 -23.61
CA THR A 607 10.10 10.00 -24.24
C THR A 607 9.34 9.03 -25.15
N TRP A 608 8.04 8.85 -24.90
CA TRP A 608 7.16 8.03 -25.74
C TRP A 608 6.38 8.90 -26.73
N GLN A 609 6.40 8.53 -28.00
CA GLN A 609 5.68 9.23 -29.07
C GLN A 609 4.56 8.36 -29.62
N ILE A 610 3.36 8.91 -29.75
CA ILE A 610 2.22 8.23 -30.39
C ILE A 610 2.51 8.10 -31.90
N VAL A 611 2.44 6.88 -32.41
CA VAL A 611 2.66 6.53 -33.82
C VAL A 611 1.52 5.78 -34.47
N GLY A 612 0.52 5.39 -33.69
CA GLY A 612 -0.70 4.78 -34.18
C GLY A 612 -1.83 4.93 -33.18
N SER A 613 -3.05 4.75 -33.67
CA SER A 613 -4.24 4.64 -32.83
C SER A 613 -5.10 3.48 -33.30
N ALA A 614 -5.82 2.89 -32.37
CA ALA A 614 -6.88 1.92 -32.63
C ALA A 614 -8.07 2.22 -31.73
N GLN A 615 -9.19 1.59 -32.04
CA GLN A 615 -10.34 1.56 -31.17
C GLN A 615 -10.76 0.10 -31.02
N SER A 616 -11.00 -0.33 -29.78
CA SER A 616 -11.53 -1.66 -29.53
C SER A 616 -12.97 -1.75 -30.03
N ASN A 617 -13.32 -2.91 -30.59
CA ASN A 617 -14.67 -3.21 -31.00
C ASN A 617 -15.63 -3.09 -29.80
N ASN A 618 -16.77 -2.44 -30.01
CA ASN A 618 -17.78 -2.15 -28.99
C ASN A 618 -18.51 -3.39 -28.42
N THR A 619 -18.32 -4.56 -29.02
CA THR A 619 -19.02 -5.80 -28.67
C THR A 619 -18.07 -6.81 -28.02
N ASN A 620 -16.92 -7.10 -28.65
CA ASN A 620 -16.00 -8.14 -28.17
C ASN A 620 -14.64 -7.61 -27.71
N GLY A 621 -14.42 -6.30 -27.74
CA GLY A 621 -13.18 -5.68 -27.31
C GLY A 621 -11.97 -5.91 -28.22
N PHE A 622 -12.13 -6.58 -29.36
CA PHE A 622 -11.03 -6.85 -30.28
C PHE A 622 -10.51 -5.56 -30.92
N PHE A 623 -9.19 -5.41 -31.02
CA PHE A 623 -8.55 -4.33 -31.77
C PHE A 623 -7.48 -4.85 -32.73
N SER A 624 -7.21 -4.06 -33.77
CA SER A 624 -6.09 -4.25 -34.68
C SER A 624 -5.49 -2.89 -35.02
N THR A 625 -4.18 -2.77 -34.93
CA THR A 625 -3.42 -1.58 -35.34
C THR A 625 -2.20 -1.99 -36.15
N THR A 626 -1.66 -1.05 -36.91
CA THR A 626 -0.44 -1.25 -37.68
C THR A 626 0.60 -0.17 -37.38
N ALA A 627 1.88 -0.57 -37.36
CA ALA A 627 3.02 0.34 -37.32
C ALA A 627 3.91 0.13 -38.55
N ASN A 628 4.44 1.22 -39.09
CA ASN A 628 5.48 1.19 -40.12
C ASN A 628 6.85 1.02 -39.46
N LEU A 629 7.55 -0.06 -39.77
CA LEU A 629 8.97 -0.22 -39.50
C LEU A 629 9.76 0.48 -40.59
N SER A 630 10.45 1.56 -40.24
CA SER A 630 11.46 2.12 -41.13
C SER A 630 12.70 1.21 -41.12
N PRO A 631 13.14 0.69 -42.28
CA PRO A 631 14.34 -0.16 -42.35
C PRO A 631 15.66 0.60 -42.06
N THR A 632 15.60 1.92 -41.92
CA THR A 632 16.75 2.80 -41.64
C THR A 632 16.74 3.42 -40.25
N ALA A 633 15.71 3.16 -39.43
CA ALA A 633 15.61 3.70 -38.09
C ALA A 633 16.43 2.88 -37.07
N PRO A 634 16.92 3.50 -35.98
CA PRO A 634 17.45 2.76 -34.83
C PRO A 634 16.38 1.81 -34.28
N ALA A 635 16.80 0.78 -33.54
CA ALA A 635 15.87 -0.13 -32.88
C ALA A 635 14.88 0.67 -32.01
N MET A 636 13.58 0.50 -32.28
CA MET A 636 12.50 1.17 -31.56
C MET A 636 11.80 0.18 -30.64
N PHE A 637 11.46 0.64 -29.45
CA PHE A 637 10.57 -0.06 -28.53
C PHE A 637 9.15 0.43 -28.76
N TYR A 638 8.18 -0.48 -28.74
CA TYR A 638 6.77 -0.15 -28.93
C TYR A 638 5.97 -0.58 -27.71
N ARG A 639 4.96 0.20 -27.34
CA ARG A 639 3.95 -0.18 -26.34
C ARG A 639 2.56 0.22 -26.81
N MET A 640 1.57 -0.57 -26.42
CA MET A 640 0.16 -0.23 -26.57
C MET A 640 -0.33 0.34 -25.24
N VAL A 641 -0.96 1.51 -25.26
CA VAL A 641 -1.54 2.14 -24.07
C VAL A 641 -3.02 2.42 -24.28
N ASP A 642 -3.76 2.45 -23.19
CA ASP A 642 -5.14 2.90 -23.16
C ASP A 642 -5.25 4.14 -22.22
N PRO A 643 -6.35 4.91 -22.23
CA PRO A 643 -6.48 6.09 -21.38
C PRO A 643 -6.49 5.80 -19.88
N THR A 644 -6.59 4.53 -19.50
CA THR A 644 -6.66 4.07 -18.12
C THR A 644 -5.33 3.51 -17.60
N ARG A 645 -4.28 3.41 -18.44
CA ARG A 645 -2.99 2.79 -18.10
C ARG A 645 -1.79 3.41 -18.82
#